data_AF-A0A7N8WJ64-F1
#
_entry.id   AF-A0A7N8WJ64-F1
#
_cell.length_a   1.000
_cell.length_b   1.000
_cell.length_c   1.000
_cell.angle_alpha   90.00
_cell.angle_beta   90.00
_cell.angle_gamma   90.00
#
_symmetry.space_group_name_H-M   'P 1'
#
loop_
_entity.id
_entity.type
_entity.pdbx_description
1 polymer ?
#
loop_
_entity_poly.entity_id
_entity_poly.type
_entity_poly.pdbx_seq_one_letter_code
_entity_poly.pdbx_strand_id
1 'polypeptide(L)'
;WTYFVVTDSCMLLFSAGESYEVVVRYMLNHYGFFPATMYFEFCPDLASSAPFCIVREMEATARTPLAVELGPVAPYKPFQVVTYKPVDTIIVEGVPPDRYAQKGSESLLKLKNSLINYSYHDCVTYYIFVYYILSFLYFIPRGLLNCALKMKNYSHRFHLLLHLEEIQMEVDIRKYDLHKQTMTQDQSNRKLLTLGVPGVAENRPSVLRGDCLRVSKSEDTVQPITVYTGYVHRVELDSVKLGFSKRLLQTFISNMKFDVEFTINRFPLKLQHRAVELAVKHQLEEVLFPSAHSRQSSLLPFISILFSRMFNRQLENNPEQHAAVECIVAGSSKPAPHIVFGPPGTGKTVTLVEAMNQVSRVDPSAHMLACAPSNSACDLLCERLMVHMNPYKVYRMYASSRDPNSKYCNLDPTQNGFVFPEKEVLMKYAVIVTTMVTAGRLVSGGIPVGHFTHVFVDEGGQAVEPECIIAIAGLLNPKNGQLVLAGDPKQLGPILRSPFALQHELGLSLLERLMNHNTLYQKCLDSGHFDTRFVTKLLQNYRSHPAILKVPNELFYENELQVHADQWDREAYCNWEYLPKKGFPVIFHGVMGKDEREANSPSFFNVSEIEVLVDYLIKLMETQGKKGLPKLSAKDIGIIAPYSKQVEKVKKALKSVSALSDFKELKVGSVEEFQGQERKIIMVSTVRSSISYVKMDQDFNIGFLSNEKRFNVAMTRAKSLLIVVGNPVILNKDPTWEKFINYCVNERGYTGFDFKDAEGEDDVVSRLATLRISTASEGLYSYT
;
A
#
# COMPACT_ATOMS: atom_id res chain seq x y z
N TRP A 1 -7.19 21.40 -29.25
CA TRP A 1 -6.86 22.17 -30.48
C TRP A 1 -5.40 22.59 -30.52
N THR A 2 -4.53 21.67 -30.95
CA THR A 2 -3.17 21.98 -31.43
C THR A 2 -3.27 22.00 -32.95
N TYR A 3 -3.13 23.15 -33.60
CA TYR A 3 -2.95 23.18 -35.05
C TYR A 3 -1.45 23.27 -35.34
N PHE A 4 -0.92 22.29 -36.06
CA PHE A 4 0.34 22.47 -36.79
C PHE A 4 0.00 23.17 -38.10
N VAL A 5 0.32 24.45 -38.20
CA VAL A 5 0.35 25.11 -39.50
C VAL A 5 1.78 25.01 -40.00
N VAL A 6 2.04 24.07 -40.90
CA VAL A 6 3.16 24.15 -41.82
C VAL A 6 2.65 25.01 -42.97
N THR A 7 3.18 26.22 -43.12
CA THR A 7 2.90 27.02 -44.31
C THR A 7 3.52 26.35 -45.54
N ASP A 8 2.70 26.17 -46.56
CA ASP A 8 2.94 25.58 -47.90
C ASP A 8 2.89 24.05 -48.03
N SER A 9 1.75 23.58 -48.56
CA SER A 9 1.51 22.24 -49.11
C SER A 9 2.00 22.10 -50.56
N CYS A 10 3.12 22.75 -50.91
CA CYS A 10 3.71 22.71 -52.25
C CYS A 10 5.01 21.89 -52.22
N MET A 11 5.22 21.03 -53.22
CA MET A 11 6.55 20.42 -53.45
C MET A 11 7.56 21.53 -53.70
N LEU A 12 8.61 21.58 -52.89
CA LEU A 12 9.69 22.55 -53.00
C LEU A 12 10.89 21.88 -53.69
N LEU A 13 11.39 22.50 -54.75
CA LEU A 13 12.65 22.13 -55.39
C LEU A 13 13.80 22.84 -54.67
N PHE A 14 14.82 22.08 -54.27
CA PHE A 14 15.99 22.58 -53.56
C PHE A 14 17.25 22.42 -54.42
N SER A 15 17.98 23.51 -54.65
CA SER A 15 19.31 23.46 -55.24
C SER A 15 20.38 23.25 -54.15
N ALA A 16 21.54 22.71 -54.53
CA ALA A 16 22.62 22.47 -53.59
C ALA A 16 23.10 23.77 -52.91
N GLY A 17 23.03 23.81 -51.58
CA GLY A 17 23.43 24.97 -50.77
C GLY A 17 22.28 25.92 -50.39
N GLU A 18 21.05 25.67 -50.85
CA GLU A 18 19.88 26.45 -50.44
C GLU A 18 19.36 26.06 -49.05
N SER A 19 18.79 27.03 -48.34
CA SER A 19 18.16 26.86 -47.04
C SER A 19 16.71 27.34 -47.12
N TYR A 20 15.78 26.57 -46.55
CA TYR A 20 14.37 26.96 -46.46
C TYR A 20 13.94 27.07 -45.00
N GLU A 21 13.24 28.15 -44.67
CA GLU A 21 12.74 28.41 -43.32
C GLU A 21 11.37 27.74 -43.15
N VAL A 22 11.29 26.80 -42.21
CA VAL A 22 10.04 26.15 -41.84
C VAL A 22 9.54 26.78 -40.55
N VAL A 23 8.45 27.53 -40.64
CA VAL A 23 7.84 28.19 -39.48
C VAL A 23 6.79 27.27 -38.86
N VAL A 24 7.03 26.87 -37.62
CA VAL A 24 6.09 26.06 -36.82
C VAL A 24 5.45 26.94 -35.77
N ARG A 25 4.12 27.01 -35.75
CA ARG A 25 3.37 27.79 -34.76
C ARG A 25 2.57 26.86 -33.85
N TYR A 26 2.85 26.95 -32.55
CA TYR A 26 2.01 26.33 -31.53
C TYR A 26 0.96 27.33 -31.04
N MET A 27 -0.32 26.97 -31.17
CA MET A 27 -1.42 27.68 -30.51
C MET A 27 -1.94 26.80 -29.38
N LEU A 28 -1.72 27.22 -28.14
CA LEU A 28 -2.01 26.44 -26.95
C LEU A 28 -3.20 27.05 -26.20
N ASN A 29 -4.26 26.27 -25.99
CA ASN A 29 -5.42 26.67 -25.17
C ASN A 29 -5.31 26.16 -23.72
N HIS A 30 -4.29 25.34 -23.44
CA HIS A 30 -4.09 24.68 -22.15
C HIS A 30 -2.60 24.73 -21.78
N TYR A 31 -2.30 24.76 -20.48
CA TYR A 31 -0.96 24.51 -19.95
C TYR A 31 -0.63 23.02 -20.04
N GLY A 32 0.62 22.68 -20.28
CA GLY A 32 1.02 21.29 -20.45
C GLY A 32 2.22 21.08 -21.37
N PHE A 33 2.42 19.81 -21.73
CA PHE A 33 3.48 19.34 -22.62
C PHE A 33 2.88 18.81 -23.91
N PHE A 34 3.26 19.40 -25.04
CA PHE A 34 2.69 19.11 -26.35
C PHE A 34 3.81 18.69 -27.30
N PRO A 35 4.09 17.38 -27.41
CA PRO A 35 5.05 16.87 -28.38
C PRO A 35 4.45 16.92 -29.79
N ALA A 36 5.31 17.05 -30.77
CA ALA A 36 4.98 17.04 -32.18
C ALA A 36 6.09 16.36 -32.97
N THR A 37 5.73 15.63 -34.01
CA THR A 37 6.70 15.04 -34.92
C THR A 37 6.56 15.69 -36.27
N MET A 38 7.61 16.38 -36.72
CA MET A 38 7.72 16.88 -38.08
C MET A 38 8.43 15.87 -38.95
N TYR A 39 7.92 15.72 -40.16
CA TYR A 39 8.44 14.83 -41.17
C TYR A 39 8.71 15.60 -42.45
N PHE A 40 9.93 15.46 -42.98
CA PHE A 40 10.35 16.01 -44.25
C PHE A 40 10.74 14.87 -45.18
N GLU A 41 10.06 14.76 -46.31
CA GLU A 41 10.39 13.81 -47.38
C GLU A 41 11.24 14.49 -48.44
N PHE A 42 12.39 13.90 -48.75
CA PHE A 42 13.27 14.36 -49.81
C PHE A 42 13.28 13.34 -50.95
N CYS A 43 12.72 13.75 -52.09
CA CYS A 43 12.73 12.98 -53.32
C CYS A 43 13.84 13.49 -54.25
N PRO A 44 14.88 12.71 -54.54
CA PRO A 44 15.94 13.14 -55.46
C PRO A 44 15.46 13.16 -56.91
N ASP A 45 15.89 14.16 -57.69
CA ASP A 45 15.55 14.30 -59.12
C ASP A 45 16.23 13.23 -60.01
N LEU A 46 17.25 12.55 -59.50
CA LEU A 46 18.02 11.52 -60.22
C LEU A 46 17.47 10.12 -59.92
N ALA A 47 17.10 9.39 -60.97
CA ALA A 47 16.50 8.05 -60.91
C ALA A 47 17.35 6.96 -60.18
N SER A 48 18.60 7.25 -59.83
CA SER A 48 19.51 6.35 -59.13
C SER A 48 19.61 6.56 -57.61
N SER A 49 18.98 7.61 -57.06
CA SER A 49 19.03 7.92 -55.63
C SER A 49 17.72 7.54 -54.94
N ALA A 50 17.81 6.94 -53.76
CA ALA A 50 16.64 6.60 -52.97
C ALA A 50 16.09 7.85 -52.26
N PRO A 51 14.75 8.00 -52.14
CA PRO A 51 14.18 9.02 -51.28
C PRO A 51 14.63 8.79 -49.84
N PHE A 52 14.80 9.88 -49.09
CA PHE A 52 15.14 9.81 -47.68
C PHE A 52 14.29 10.78 -46.88
N CYS A 53 14.20 10.49 -45.59
CA CYS A 53 13.32 11.19 -44.67
C CYS A 53 14.12 11.85 -43.56
N ILE A 54 13.76 13.08 -43.21
CA ILE A 54 14.23 13.71 -41.99
C ILE A 54 13.06 13.83 -41.03
N VAL A 55 13.18 13.15 -39.89
CA VAL A 55 12.23 13.28 -38.77
C VAL A 55 12.82 14.24 -37.74
N ARG A 56 11.99 15.16 -37.25
CA ARG A 56 12.33 16.07 -36.16
C ARG A 56 11.24 16.01 -35.11
N GLU A 57 11.63 15.64 -33.90
CA GLU A 57 10.77 15.79 -32.73
C GLU A 57 10.85 17.23 -32.23
N MET A 58 9.70 17.82 -32.00
CA MET A 58 9.55 19.14 -31.43
C MET A 58 8.68 19.03 -30.18
N GLU A 59 8.92 19.92 -29.22
CA GLU A 59 8.08 20.03 -28.03
C GLU A 59 7.75 21.49 -27.76
N ALA A 60 6.49 21.77 -27.45
CA ALA A 60 6.09 23.03 -26.83
C ALA A 60 5.64 22.76 -25.40
N THR A 61 6.13 23.60 -24.48
CA THR A 61 5.75 23.52 -23.07
C THR A 61 5.19 24.86 -22.61
N ALA A 62 3.94 24.86 -22.16
CA ALA A 62 3.33 26.01 -21.50
C ALA A 62 3.30 25.76 -19.99
N ARG A 63 3.95 26.63 -19.21
CA ARG A 63 4.10 26.50 -17.75
C ARG A 63 3.52 27.71 -17.02
N THR A 64 2.87 27.47 -15.89
CA THR A 64 2.52 28.54 -14.95
C THR A 64 3.70 28.85 -14.01
N PRO A 65 3.67 29.94 -13.22
CA PRO A 65 4.66 30.20 -12.17
C PRO A 65 4.77 29.05 -11.15
N LEU A 66 3.63 28.43 -10.78
CA LEU A 66 3.63 27.27 -9.88
C LEU A 66 4.35 26.08 -10.52
N ALA A 67 4.17 25.85 -11.82
CA ALA A 67 4.89 24.79 -12.52
C ALA A 67 6.41 24.99 -12.52
N VAL A 68 6.86 26.24 -12.64
CA VAL A 68 8.29 26.56 -12.56
C VAL A 68 8.83 26.28 -11.15
N GLU A 69 8.07 26.60 -10.09
CA GLU A 69 8.46 26.34 -8.70
C GLU A 69 8.50 24.83 -8.35
N LEU A 70 7.61 24.05 -8.96
CA LEU A 70 7.47 22.61 -8.71
C LEU A 70 8.29 21.75 -9.67
N GLY A 71 8.88 22.33 -10.72
CA GLY A 71 9.71 21.61 -11.69
C GLY A 71 10.92 20.86 -11.08
N PRO A 72 11.63 20.07 -11.89
CA PRO A 72 12.78 19.30 -11.42
C PRO A 72 13.89 20.21 -10.90
N VAL A 73 14.36 19.96 -9.68
CA VAL A 73 15.46 20.75 -9.07
C VAL A 73 16.82 20.41 -9.70
N ALA A 74 17.00 19.19 -10.19
CA ALA A 74 18.19 18.73 -10.88
C ALA A 74 17.86 17.57 -11.85
N PRO A 75 18.64 17.36 -12.92
CA PRO A 75 18.46 16.23 -13.82
C PRO A 75 18.54 14.88 -13.10
N TYR A 76 17.73 13.91 -13.54
CA TYR A 76 17.77 12.56 -12.99
C TYR A 76 19.11 11.87 -13.28
N LYS A 77 19.73 11.29 -12.25
CA LYS A 77 20.92 10.45 -12.33
C LYS A 77 20.61 9.11 -11.66
N PRO A 78 20.69 7.97 -12.38
CA PRO A 78 20.46 6.66 -11.80
C PRO A 78 21.40 6.40 -10.61
N PHE A 79 20.86 5.78 -9.56
CA PHE A 79 21.67 5.33 -8.43
C PHE A 79 22.66 4.26 -8.88
N GLN A 80 23.94 4.44 -8.57
CA GLN A 80 24.97 3.42 -8.80
C GLN A 80 25.09 2.54 -7.56
N VAL A 81 24.86 1.23 -7.73
CA VAL A 81 25.06 0.24 -6.67
C VAL A 81 26.56 0.19 -6.35
N VAL A 82 26.94 0.62 -5.15
CA VAL A 82 28.31 0.48 -4.68
C VAL A 82 28.55 -0.98 -4.32
N THR A 83 29.52 -1.62 -4.97
CA THR A 83 29.94 -2.98 -4.64
C THR A 83 30.69 -2.99 -3.31
N TYR A 84 30.07 -3.54 -2.28
CA TYR A 84 30.74 -3.79 -1.01
C TYR A 84 31.67 -5.01 -1.17
N LYS A 85 32.94 -4.83 -0.79
CA LYS A 85 33.81 -5.97 -0.52
C LYS A 85 33.54 -6.46 0.91
N PRO A 86 33.50 -7.77 1.17
CA PRO A 86 33.48 -8.26 2.53
C PRO A 86 34.77 -7.79 3.23
N VAL A 87 34.59 -6.98 4.28
CA VAL A 87 35.68 -6.48 5.13
C VAL A 87 35.46 -7.06 6.52
N ASP A 88 36.53 -7.48 7.19
CA ASP A 88 36.45 -7.89 8.59
C ASP A 88 35.95 -6.72 9.43
N THR A 89 34.89 -6.94 10.20
CA THR A 89 34.22 -5.90 10.99
C THR A 89 34.10 -6.29 12.45
N ILE A 90 34.29 -5.30 13.34
CA ILE A 90 33.97 -5.42 14.76
C ILE A 90 32.70 -4.62 15.03
N ILE A 91 31.63 -5.29 15.45
CA ILE A 91 30.36 -4.64 15.79
C ILE A 91 30.40 -4.16 17.25
N VAL A 92 30.19 -2.87 17.46
CA VAL A 92 30.06 -2.22 18.77
C VAL A 92 28.59 -1.86 18.98
N GLU A 93 27.93 -2.59 19.87
CA GLU A 93 26.51 -2.38 20.16
C GLU A 93 26.21 -1.01 20.77
N GLY A 94 25.17 -0.37 20.26
CA GLY A 94 24.67 0.91 20.75
C GLY A 94 23.76 0.79 21.96
N VAL A 95 23.11 1.90 22.30
CA VAL A 95 22.13 1.95 23.38
C VAL A 95 20.74 2.00 22.77
N PRO A 96 19.93 0.92 22.85
CA PRO A 96 18.56 0.94 22.37
C PRO A 96 17.74 2.01 23.11
N PRO A 97 16.64 2.50 22.52
CA PRO A 97 15.69 3.33 23.25
C PRO A 97 15.24 2.52 24.45
N ASP A 98 15.15 3.14 25.62
CA ASP A 98 14.99 2.45 26.91
C ASP A 98 14.15 1.19 26.76
N ARG A 99 14.85 0.05 26.70
CA ARG A 99 14.20 -1.25 26.82
C ARG A 99 13.77 -1.29 28.27
N TYR A 100 12.49 -1.55 28.48
CA TYR A 100 11.87 -1.96 29.74
C TYR A 100 12.58 -3.21 30.30
N ALA A 101 13.81 -3.02 30.78
CA ALA A 101 14.63 -3.98 31.48
C ALA A 101 15.02 -3.31 32.80
N GLN A 102 14.02 -2.94 33.60
CA GLN A 102 14.25 -2.99 35.03
C GLN A 102 14.45 -4.46 35.39
N LYS A 103 15.72 -4.84 35.59
CA LYS A 103 16.09 -5.90 36.51
C LYS A 103 15.39 -5.60 37.83
N GLY A 104 14.25 -6.24 38.10
CA GLY A 104 13.63 -6.14 39.43
C GLY A 104 12.13 -6.39 39.55
N SER A 105 11.30 -6.20 38.53
CA SER A 105 9.85 -6.41 38.71
C SER A 105 9.40 -7.76 38.16
N GLU A 106 8.92 -8.63 39.03
CA GLU A 106 8.31 -9.92 38.66
C GLU A 106 7.04 -9.75 37.81
N SER A 107 6.49 -8.53 37.76
CA SER A 107 5.16 -8.11 37.28
C SER A 107 4.97 -7.93 35.76
N LEU A 108 5.84 -8.48 34.90
CA LEU A 108 5.80 -8.28 33.43
C LEU A 108 5.71 -9.59 32.67
N LEU A 109 5.07 -9.58 31.49
CA LEU A 109 5.01 -10.75 30.61
C LEU A 109 6.41 -11.27 30.25
N LYS A 110 6.90 -12.27 30.97
CA LYS A 110 8.20 -12.91 30.71
C LYS A 110 8.10 -13.75 29.43
N LEU A 111 8.85 -13.37 28.41
CA LEU A 111 8.93 -14.12 27.15
C LEU A 111 9.64 -15.46 27.43
N LYS A 112 8.92 -16.58 27.33
CA LYS A 112 9.45 -17.91 27.66
C LYS A 112 10.29 -18.53 26.53
N ASN A 113 10.05 -18.12 25.29
CA ASN A 113 10.74 -18.66 24.11
C ASN A 113 11.49 -17.54 23.38
N SER A 114 12.81 -17.65 23.30
CA SER A 114 13.62 -16.84 22.37
C SER A 114 13.27 -17.22 20.94
N LEU A 115 13.04 -16.24 20.07
CA LEU A 115 12.83 -16.50 18.64
C LEU A 115 14.09 -17.16 18.07
N ILE A 116 13.93 -18.30 17.41
CA ILE A 116 15.02 -19.00 16.74
C ILE A 116 15.57 -18.08 15.64
N ASN A 117 16.90 -18.00 15.54
CA ASN A 117 17.53 -17.47 14.34
C ASN A 117 17.41 -18.54 13.27
N TYR A 118 16.47 -18.37 12.34
CA TYR A 118 16.39 -19.20 11.14
C TYR A 118 17.60 -18.88 10.27
N SER A 119 18.71 -19.60 10.51
CA SER A 119 19.95 -19.49 9.74
C SER A 119 19.78 -20.27 8.43
N TYR A 120 19.13 -19.63 7.47
CA TYR A 120 19.49 -19.74 6.06
C TYR A 120 20.34 -18.54 5.62
N HIS A 121 20.63 -17.61 6.55
CA HIS A 121 21.32 -16.35 6.29
C HIS A 121 22.81 -16.59 5.99
N ASP A 122 23.51 -17.38 6.82
CA ASP A 122 24.99 -17.48 6.75
C ASP A 122 25.52 -18.15 5.46
N CYS A 123 24.77 -19.10 4.87
CA CYS A 123 25.14 -19.70 3.59
C CYS A 123 24.81 -18.81 2.39
N VAL A 124 23.86 -17.88 2.53
CA VAL A 124 23.29 -17.12 1.42
C VAL A 124 23.92 -15.74 1.30
N THR A 125 24.27 -15.08 2.42
CA THR A 125 24.97 -13.78 2.38
C THR A 125 26.37 -13.89 1.78
N TYR A 126 27.07 -15.03 1.98
CA TYR A 126 28.38 -15.28 1.37
C TYR A 126 28.30 -15.43 -0.16
N TYR A 127 27.23 -16.07 -0.68
CA TYR A 127 27.07 -16.28 -2.12
C TYR A 127 26.46 -15.08 -2.86
N ILE A 128 25.55 -14.33 -2.23
CA ILE A 128 24.89 -13.15 -2.84
C ILE A 128 25.85 -11.97 -3.01
N PHE A 129 26.80 -11.77 -2.10
CA PHE A 129 27.77 -10.66 -2.22
C PHE A 129 28.90 -10.92 -3.21
N VAL A 130 29.14 -12.19 -3.59
CA VAL A 130 30.29 -12.59 -4.43
C VAL A 130 29.87 -12.98 -5.84
N TYR A 131 28.69 -13.57 -6.03
CA TYR A 131 28.18 -13.98 -7.34
C TYR A 131 26.80 -13.37 -7.60
N TYR A 132 26.63 -12.81 -8.79
CA TYR A 132 25.34 -12.44 -9.35
C TYR A 132 24.26 -13.48 -9.01
N ILE A 133 23.05 -13.02 -8.70
CA ILE A 133 21.78 -13.75 -8.42
C ILE A 133 21.62 -15.09 -9.17
N LEU A 134 22.21 -15.20 -10.36
CA LEU A 134 22.29 -16.38 -11.22
C LEU A 134 22.80 -17.67 -10.54
N SER A 135 23.78 -17.63 -9.63
CA SER A 135 24.30 -18.86 -9.00
C SER A 135 23.37 -19.41 -7.90
N PHE A 136 22.69 -18.52 -7.17
CA PHE A 136 21.75 -18.88 -6.10
C PHE A 136 20.47 -19.55 -6.66
N LEU A 137 20.04 -19.15 -7.85
CA LEU A 137 18.88 -19.73 -8.56
C LEU A 137 19.03 -21.24 -8.86
N TYR A 138 20.25 -21.78 -8.86
CA TYR A 138 20.51 -23.21 -9.05
C TYR A 138 20.25 -24.05 -7.79
N PHE A 139 20.28 -23.44 -6.60
CA PHE A 139 20.14 -24.16 -5.32
C PHE A 139 18.73 -24.05 -4.71
N ILE A 140 17.87 -23.19 -5.26
CA ILE A 140 16.48 -23.10 -4.85
C ILE A 140 15.79 -24.44 -5.16
N PRO A 141 15.14 -25.09 -4.16
CA PRO A 141 14.35 -26.29 -4.41
C PRO A 141 13.11 -25.94 -5.25
N ARG A 142 13.27 -25.81 -6.58
CA ARG A 142 12.16 -25.46 -7.50
C ARG A 142 10.96 -26.41 -7.35
N GLY A 143 11.23 -27.67 -7.00
CA GLY A 143 10.20 -28.64 -6.66
C GLY A 143 9.29 -28.20 -5.51
N LEU A 144 9.82 -27.57 -4.46
CA LEU A 144 9.04 -27.10 -3.31
C LEU A 144 8.16 -25.89 -3.66
N LEU A 145 8.67 -24.97 -4.49
CA LEU A 145 7.94 -23.77 -4.92
C LEU A 145 6.85 -24.08 -5.96
N ASN A 146 7.09 -25.06 -6.83
CA ASN A 146 6.16 -25.45 -7.89
C ASN A 146 5.10 -26.46 -7.42
N CYS A 147 5.29 -27.14 -6.29
CA CYS A 147 4.29 -28.05 -5.74
C CYS A 147 3.09 -27.27 -5.18
N ALA A 148 1.87 -27.77 -5.42
CA ALA A 148 0.66 -27.26 -4.78
C ALA A 148 0.81 -27.21 -3.24
N LEU A 149 0.35 -26.12 -2.64
CA LEU A 149 0.42 -25.91 -1.20
C LEU A 149 -0.54 -26.87 -0.48
N LYS A 150 0.01 -27.64 0.47
CA LYS A 150 -0.68 -28.61 1.32
C LYS A 150 -0.10 -28.53 2.73
N MET A 151 -0.81 -29.05 3.73
CA MET A 151 -0.30 -29.03 5.12
C MET A 151 1.11 -29.65 5.25
N LYS A 152 1.37 -30.75 4.52
CA LYS A 152 2.67 -31.45 4.52
C LYS A 152 3.88 -30.62 4.06
N ASN A 153 3.69 -29.63 3.18
CA ASN A 153 4.76 -28.78 2.67
C ASN A 153 4.64 -27.32 3.13
N TYR A 154 3.66 -27.04 3.99
CA TYR A 154 3.28 -25.70 4.43
C TYR A 154 4.43 -24.91 5.03
N SER A 155 5.01 -25.43 6.12
CA SER A 155 6.11 -24.74 6.82
C SER A 155 7.30 -24.54 5.89
N HIS A 156 7.76 -25.61 5.24
CA HIS A 156 8.95 -25.54 4.37
C HIS A 156 8.79 -24.54 3.22
N ARG A 157 7.63 -24.53 2.53
CA ARG A 157 7.38 -23.60 1.42
C ARG A 157 7.36 -22.16 1.91
N PHE A 158 6.67 -21.86 3.01
CA PHE A 158 6.64 -20.51 3.54
C PHE A 158 7.98 -20.04 4.13
N HIS A 159 8.78 -20.91 4.76
CA HIS A 159 10.14 -20.53 5.17
C HIS A 159 10.96 -20.07 3.95
N LEU A 160 10.92 -20.83 2.85
CA LEU A 160 11.65 -20.46 1.64
C LEU A 160 11.17 -19.12 1.06
N LEU A 161 9.86 -18.91 0.95
CA LEU A 161 9.29 -17.66 0.45
C LEU A 161 9.65 -16.46 1.34
N LEU A 162 9.61 -16.63 2.66
CA LEU A 162 9.98 -15.59 3.62
C LEU A 162 11.47 -15.24 3.52
N HIS A 163 12.36 -16.21 3.29
CA HIS A 163 13.77 -15.94 3.04
C HIS A 163 13.99 -15.20 1.72
N LEU A 164 13.26 -15.54 0.66
CA LEU A 164 13.32 -14.83 -0.62
C LEU A 164 12.86 -13.37 -0.49
N GLU A 165 11.84 -13.11 0.33
CA GLU A 165 11.39 -11.77 0.65
C GLU A 165 12.44 -11.02 1.50
N GLU A 166 12.97 -11.66 2.55
CA GLU A 166 14.02 -11.10 3.42
C GLU A 166 15.25 -10.64 2.62
N ILE A 167 15.74 -11.48 1.71
CA ILE A 167 16.87 -11.17 0.83
C ILE A 167 16.57 -9.91 -0.01
N GLN A 168 15.39 -9.84 -0.62
CA GLN A 168 15.03 -8.67 -1.42
C GLN A 168 14.89 -7.42 -0.55
N MET A 169 14.34 -7.53 0.65
CA MET A 169 14.26 -6.43 1.62
C MET A 169 15.65 -5.90 2.00
N GLU A 170 16.63 -6.78 2.19
CA GLU A 170 18.02 -6.41 2.45
C GLU A 170 18.65 -5.69 1.25
N VAL A 171 18.46 -6.20 0.03
CA VAL A 171 18.96 -5.53 -1.19
C VAL A 171 18.32 -4.15 -1.38
N ASP A 172 17.02 -4.02 -1.11
CA ASP A 172 16.29 -2.78 -1.30
C ASP A 172 16.66 -1.71 -0.28
N ILE A 173 16.83 -2.08 1.01
CA ILE A 173 17.11 -1.08 2.04
C ILE A 173 18.50 -0.45 1.85
N ARG A 174 19.44 -1.21 1.29
CA ARG A 174 20.80 -0.76 0.95
C ARG A 174 20.85 0.38 -0.06
N LYS A 175 19.79 0.58 -0.85
CA LYS A 175 19.67 1.72 -1.79
C LYS A 175 19.61 3.07 -1.06
N TYR A 176 19.31 3.07 0.23
CA TYR A 176 19.24 4.27 1.06
C TYR A 176 20.52 4.51 1.86
N ASP A 177 21.54 3.65 1.76
CA ASP A 177 22.81 3.82 2.43
C ASP A 177 23.41 5.20 2.11
N LEU A 178 23.94 5.85 3.14
CA LEU A 178 24.48 7.20 3.04
C LEU A 178 25.98 7.17 3.25
N HIS A 179 26.72 7.94 2.45
CA HIS A 179 28.17 8.00 2.55
C HIS A 179 28.63 9.38 2.96
N LYS A 180 29.74 9.43 3.72
CA LYS A 180 30.42 10.66 4.15
C LYS A 180 29.48 11.67 4.85
N GLN A 181 28.50 11.16 5.59
CA GLN A 181 27.53 11.98 6.31
C GLN A 181 28.08 12.49 7.63
N THR A 182 27.68 13.69 8.00
CA THR A 182 27.95 14.24 9.33
C THR A 182 26.74 14.02 10.24
N MET A 183 27.00 13.94 11.53
CA MET A 183 25.96 13.92 12.56
C MET A 183 26.15 15.10 13.50
N THR A 184 25.09 15.50 14.19
CA THR A 184 25.15 16.56 15.22
C THR A 184 24.68 16.00 16.56
N GLN A 185 25.28 16.47 17.66
CA GLN A 185 24.84 16.05 18.98
C GLN A 185 23.47 16.69 19.31
N ASP A 186 22.54 15.91 19.85
CA ASP A 186 21.21 16.41 20.16
C ASP A 186 21.24 17.45 21.29
N GLN A 187 20.49 18.54 21.11
CA GLN A 187 20.47 19.67 22.05
C GLN A 187 19.77 19.32 23.37
N SER A 188 18.78 18.42 23.33
CA SER A 188 17.98 18.02 24.50
C SER A 188 18.60 16.86 25.28
N ASN A 189 19.29 15.94 24.59
CA ASN A 189 19.91 14.77 25.18
C ASN A 189 21.28 14.49 24.55
N ARG A 190 22.35 14.90 25.25
CA ARG A 190 23.75 14.73 24.80
C ARG A 190 24.17 13.27 24.56
N LYS A 191 23.36 12.27 24.95
CA LYS A 191 23.62 10.85 24.66
C LYS A 191 23.18 10.43 23.26
N LEU A 192 22.49 11.31 22.52
CA LEU A 192 21.96 11.03 21.18
C LEU A 192 22.69 11.84 20.12
N LEU A 193 22.83 11.24 18.94
CA LEU A 193 23.32 11.89 17.73
C LEU A 193 22.18 11.99 16.71
N THR A 194 22.10 13.10 16.00
CA THR A 194 21.10 13.36 14.96
C THR A 194 21.73 13.19 13.59
N LEU A 195 21.13 12.35 12.76
CA LEU A 195 21.52 12.11 11.37
C LEU A 195 20.43 12.67 10.44
N GLY A 196 20.82 13.46 9.45
CA GLY A 196 19.92 13.89 8.38
C GLY A 196 19.59 12.73 7.45
N VAL A 197 18.31 12.39 7.32
CA VAL A 197 17.81 11.33 6.43
C VAL A 197 16.58 11.88 5.70
N PRO A 198 16.78 12.49 4.51
CA PRO A 198 15.69 13.05 3.73
C PRO A 198 14.63 11.99 3.39
N GLY A 199 13.35 12.28 3.62
CA GLY A 199 12.25 11.37 3.28
C GLY A 199 11.98 10.26 4.31
N VAL A 200 12.69 10.22 5.44
CA VAL A 200 12.48 9.20 6.48
C VAL A 200 11.07 9.24 7.10
N ALA A 201 10.48 10.43 7.27
CA ALA A 201 9.10 10.56 7.75
C ALA A 201 8.06 10.01 6.77
N GLU A 202 8.45 9.80 5.51
CA GLU A 202 7.62 9.16 4.48
C GLU A 202 7.87 7.65 4.39
N ASN A 203 8.55 7.06 5.40
CA ASN A 203 9.00 5.68 5.46
C ASN A 203 9.95 5.29 4.32
N ARG A 204 10.84 6.21 3.90
CA ARG A 204 11.84 6.00 2.84
C ARG A 204 13.21 6.57 3.26
N PRO A 205 14.08 5.77 3.90
CA PRO A 205 13.89 4.35 4.24
C PRO A 205 12.85 4.14 5.35
N SER A 206 12.22 2.97 5.37
CA SER A 206 11.26 2.60 6.43
C SER A 206 12.03 2.34 7.71
N VAL A 207 12.04 3.34 8.58
CA VAL A 207 12.77 3.34 9.85
C VAL A 207 11.79 3.71 10.96
N LEU A 208 11.68 2.86 11.96
CA LEU A 208 10.82 3.06 13.12
C LEU A 208 11.66 3.20 14.40
N ARG A 209 11.05 3.77 15.44
CA ARG A 209 11.64 3.77 16.77
C ARG A 209 11.94 2.34 17.22
N GLY A 210 13.18 2.10 17.63
CA GLY A 210 13.70 0.79 18.05
C GLY A 210 14.48 0.04 16.97
N ASP A 211 14.39 0.44 15.71
CA ASP A 211 15.23 -0.10 14.64
C ASP A 211 16.69 0.33 14.84
N CYS A 212 17.62 -0.29 14.12
CA CYS A 212 19.03 0.06 14.20
C CYS A 212 19.66 0.29 12.82
N LEU A 213 20.63 1.21 12.80
CA LEU A 213 21.48 1.51 11.67
C LEU A 213 22.90 1.06 12.00
N ARG A 214 23.66 0.63 11.00
CA ARG A 214 25.08 0.33 11.14
C ARG A 214 25.88 1.54 10.67
N VAL A 215 26.85 1.97 11.45
CA VAL A 215 27.58 3.21 11.20
C VAL A 215 29.07 2.97 11.37
N SER A 216 29.85 3.27 10.34
CA SER A 216 31.32 3.22 10.37
C SER A 216 31.89 4.61 10.10
N LYS A 217 33.11 4.89 10.58
CA LYS A 217 33.80 6.15 10.26
C LYS A 217 34.30 6.08 8.82
N SER A 218 33.97 7.06 7.97
CA SER A 218 34.32 7.01 6.53
C SER A 218 35.83 7.04 6.25
N GLU A 219 36.62 7.52 7.22
CA GLU A 219 38.09 7.60 7.11
C GLU A 219 38.78 6.35 7.68
N ASP A 220 38.04 5.46 8.33
CA ASP A 220 38.60 4.25 8.95
C ASP A 220 38.86 3.20 7.87
N THR A 221 40.15 3.07 7.53
CA THR A 221 40.64 2.15 6.49
C THR A 221 41.39 0.96 7.10
N VAL A 222 41.57 0.94 8.43
CA VAL A 222 42.34 -0.09 9.13
C VAL A 222 41.41 -1.27 9.46
N GLN A 223 41.75 -2.45 8.95
CA GLN A 223 40.98 -3.67 9.25
C GLN A 223 41.36 -4.23 10.64
N PRO A 224 40.39 -4.75 11.41
CA PRO A 224 38.96 -4.80 11.10
C PRO A 224 38.25 -3.45 11.33
N ILE A 225 37.35 -3.08 10.42
CA ILE A 225 36.60 -1.81 10.49
C ILE A 225 35.66 -1.86 11.70
N THR A 226 35.67 -0.82 12.52
CA THR A 226 34.73 -0.73 13.64
C THR A 226 33.37 -0.22 13.16
N VAL A 227 32.34 -1.05 13.29
CA VAL A 227 30.95 -0.72 12.96
C VAL A 227 30.16 -0.51 14.25
N TYR A 228 29.56 0.66 14.40
CA TYR A 228 28.73 1.01 15.54
C TYR A 228 27.26 0.78 15.22
N THR A 229 26.54 0.10 16.10
CA THR A 229 25.08 0.01 16.01
C THR A 229 24.46 1.28 16.58
N GLY A 230 23.74 2.04 15.77
CA GLY A 230 22.97 3.22 16.19
C GLY A 230 21.49 2.88 16.27
N TYR A 231 20.93 2.86 17.48
CA TYR A 231 19.50 2.55 17.64
C TYR A 231 18.64 3.80 17.49
N VAL A 232 17.51 3.70 16.80
CA VAL A 232 16.61 4.81 16.53
C VAL A 232 15.75 5.10 17.75
N HIS A 233 16.03 6.21 18.43
CA HIS A 233 15.25 6.70 19.58
C HIS A 233 14.03 7.51 19.14
N ARG A 234 14.15 8.26 18.06
CA ARG A 234 13.08 9.10 17.49
C ARG A 234 13.29 9.31 15.99
N VAL A 235 12.18 9.35 15.26
CA VAL A 235 12.13 9.74 13.85
C VAL A 235 11.50 11.13 13.78
N GLU A 236 12.17 12.06 13.11
CA GLU A 236 11.67 13.42 12.82
C GLU A 236 11.36 13.55 11.31
N LEU A 237 11.05 14.75 10.83
CA LEU A 237 10.64 14.97 9.43
C LEU A 237 11.72 14.53 8.41
N ASP A 238 12.95 15.02 8.59
CA ASP A 238 14.09 14.76 7.69
C ASP A 238 15.34 14.30 8.47
N SER A 239 15.15 13.77 9.68
CA SER A 239 16.25 13.33 10.53
C SER A 239 15.85 12.18 11.47
N VAL A 240 16.85 11.46 11.97
CA VAL A 240 16.67 10.42 13.00
C VAL A 240 17.62 10.67 14.17
N LYS A 241 17.12 10.43 15.39
CA LYS A 241 17.93 10.47 16.61
C LYS A 241 18.40 9.08 16.96
N LEU A 242 19.70 8.90 17.06
CA LEU A 242 20.38 7.64 17.24
C LEU A 242 21.09 7.55 18.59
N GLY A 243 20.90 6.43 19.28
CA GLY A 243 21.60 6.06 20.50
C GLY A 243 22.77 5.13 20.21
N PHE A 244 23.99 5.58 20.52
CA PHE A 244 25.24 4.86 20.29
C PHE A 244 25.92 4.43 21.58
N SER A 245 26.96 3.61 21.45
CA SER A 245 27.81 3.21 22.57
C SER A 245 28.57 4.41 23.14
N LYS A 246 28.91 4.34 24.44
CA LYS A 246 29.76 5.36 25.09
C LYS A 246 31.11 5.53 24.38
N ARG A 247 31.64 4.45 23.80
CA ARG A 247 32.89 4.44 23.04
C ARG A 247 32.85 5.41 21.85
N LEU A 248 31.75 5.40 21.07
CA LEU A 248 31.62 6.33 19.96
C LEU A 248 31.46 7.77 20.47
N LEU A 249 30.57 7.98 21.46
CA LEU A 249 30.26 9.30 22.00
C LEU A 249 31.50 10.01 22.59
N GLN A 250 32.43 9.27 23.20
CA GLN A 250 33.67 9.83 23.74
C GLN A 250 34.66 10.26 22.66
N THR A 251 34.62 9.63 21.49
CA THR A 251 35.52 9.94 20.36
C THR A 251 34.86 10.83 19.31
N PHE A 252 33.61 11.23 19.53
CA PHE A 252 32.82 11.99 18.58
C PHE A 252 33.25 13.46 18.56
N ILE A 253 33.52 13.97 17.36
CA ILE A 253 33.88 15.36 17.10
C ILE A 253 32.95 15.88 16.00
N SER A 254 32.55 17.15 16.09
CA SER A 254 31.75 17.78 15.04
C SER A 254 32.47 17.70 13.69
N ASN A 255 31.71 17.47 12.62
CA ASN A 255 32.19 17.29 11.23
C ASN A 255 32.89 15.96 10.92
N MET A 256 32.95 15.02 11.86
CA MET A 256 33.32 13.63 11.53
C MET A 256 32.36 13.07 10.48
N LYS A 257 32.93 12.32 9.52
CA LYS A 257 32.20 11.70 8.43
C LYS A 257 31.98 10.23 8.70
N PHE A 258 30.75 9.79 8.46
CA PHE A 258 30.31 8.42 8.68
C PHE A 258 29.66 7.86 7.42
N ASP A 259 29.89 6.56 7.22
CA ASP A 259 29.12 5.76 6.28
C ASP A 259 28.03 5.05 7.07
N VAL A 260 26.80 5.18 6.58
CA VAL A 260 25.57 4.72 7.24
C VAL A 260 24.95 3.63 6.39
N GLU A 261 24.81 2.48 7.00
CA GLU A 261 24.22 1.28 6.45
C GLU A 261 22.84 1.05 7.09
N PHE A 262 21.78 1.06 6.29
CA PHE A 262 20.44 0.77 6.77
C PHE A 262 20.23 -0.73 6.93
N THR A 263 19.54 -1.13 8.00
CA THR A 263 19.23 -2.55 8.27
C THR A 263 17.73 -2.76 8.45
N ILE A 264 17.24 -3.94 8.06
CA ILE A 264 15.82 -4.29 8.21
C ILE A 264 15.54 -4.83 9.61
N ASN A 265 14.36 -4.53 10.13
CA ASN A 265 13.87 -5.17 11.34
C ASN A 265 13.36 -6.58 11.02
N ARG A 266 14.16 -7.59 11.39
CA ARG A 266 13.84 -9.02 11.15
C ARG A 266 12.76 -9.57 12.08
N PHE A 267 12.30 -8.83 13.10
CA PHE A 267 11.37 -9.35 14.11
C PHE A 267 10.03 -9.85 13.53
N PRO A 268 9.34 -9.11 12.64
CA PRO A 268 8.12 -9.60 12.02
C PRO A 268 8.34 -10.90 11.22
N LEU A 269 9.40 -10.98 10.41
CA LEU A 269 9.73 -12.18 9.62
C LEU A 269 10.03 -13.39 10.52
N LYS A 270 10.77 -13.20 11.62
CA LYS A 270 11.01 -14.28 12.60
C LYS A 270 9.72 -14.79 13.24
N LEU A 271 8.75 -13.91 13.49
CA LEU A 271 7.44 -14.32 13.98
C LEU A 271 6.66 -15.11 12.93
N GLN A 272 6.70 -14.69 11.65
CA GLN A 272 6.07 -15.41 10.55
C GLN A 272 6.65 -16.82 10.38
N HIS A 273 7.99 -16.96 10.39
CA HIS A 273 8.65 -18.27 10.37
C HIS A 273 8.21 -19.16 11.54
N ARG A 274 8.17 -18.62 12.76
CA ARG A 274 7.67 -19.37 13.93
C ARG A 274 6.20 -19.75 13.77
N ALA A 275 5.39 -18.86 13.22
CA ALA A 275 3.95 -19.07 13.07
C ALA A 275 3.65 -20.26 12.15
N VAL A 276 4.37 -20.39 11.03
CA VAL A 276 4.18 -21.51 10.10
C VAL A 276 4.63 -22.85 10.70
N GLU A 277 5.67 -22.87 11.55
CA GLU A 277 6.05 -24.07 12.31
C GLU A 277 4.99 -24.45 13.35
N LEU A 278 4.50 -23.44 14.09
CA LEU A 278 3.46 -23.63 15.09
C LEU A 278 2.14 -24.12 14.47
N ALA A 279 1.83 -23.72 13.24
CA ALA A 279 0.66 -24.21 12.53
C ALA A 279 0.71 -25.73 12.33
N VAL A 280 1.87 -26.27 11.95
CA VAL A 280 2.10 -27.71 11.85
C VAL A 280 2.06 -28.36 13.22
N LYS A 281 2.79 -27.80 14.20
CA LYS A 281 2.86 -28.35 15.56
C LYS A 281 1.49 -28.45 16.25
N HIS A 282 0.62 -27.47 16.03
CA HIS A 282 -0.71 -27.39 16.63
C HIS A 282 -1.82 -27.97 15.73
N GLN A 283 -1.47 -28.70 14.67
CA GLN A 283 -2.41 -29.44 13.81
C GLN A 283 -3.54 -28.55 13.24
N LEU A 284 -3.20 -27.38 12.71
CA LEU A 284 -4.17 -26.44 12.13
C LEU A 284 -4.70 -26.84 10.73
N GLU A 285 -4.53 -28.10 10.32
CA GLU A 285 -4.89 -28.57 8.97
C GLU A 285 -6.36 -28.28 8.62
N GLU A 286 -7.30 -28.65 9.49
CA GLU A 286 -8.74 -28.41 9.26
C GLU A 286 -9.14 -26.92 9.30
N VAL A 287 -8.25 -26.03 9.77
CA VAL A 287 -8.47 -24.58 9.76
C VAL A 287 -7.89 -23.96 8.49
N LEU A 288 -6.71 -24.41 8.05
CA LEU A 288 -5.96 -23.82 6.93
C LEU A 288 -6.25 -24.48 5.56
N PHE A 289 -6.70 -25.73 5.60
CA PHE A 289 -7.08 -26.58 4.48
C PHE A 289 -8.41 -27.30 4.82
N PRO A 290 -9.48 -26.55 5.14
CA PRO A 290 -10.73 -27.14 5.60
C PRO A 290 -11.33 -28.09 4.57
N SER A 291 -11.86 -29.21 5.06
CA SER A 291 -12.63 -30.19 4.30
C SER A 291 -14.11 -30.11 4.67
N ALA A 292 -15.01 -30.66 3.85
CA ALA A 292 -16.47 -30.53 4.01
C ALA A 292 -17.06 -31.14 5.30
N HIS A 293 -16.24 -31.69 6.20
CA HIS A 293 -16.64 -32.25 7.49
C HIS A 293 -16.96 -31.15 8.53
N SER A 294 -17.86 -30.23 8.20
CA SER A 294 -18.40 -29.27 9.17
C SER A 294 -19.21 -30.01 10.24
N ARG A 295 -19.03 -29.65 11.52
CA ARG A 295 -19.95 -30.13 12.56
C ARG A 295 -21.31 -29.47 12.33
N GLN A 296 -22.36 -30.26 12.13
CA GLN A 296 -23.72 -29.73 12.26
C GLN A 296 -23.89 -29.24 13.70
N SER A 297 -23.93 -27.92 13.89
CA SER A 297 -24.23 -27.33 15.19
C SER A 297 -25.72 -27.55 15.46
N SER A 298 -26.03 -28.48 16.37
CA SER A 298 -27.39 -28.78 16.84
C SER A 298 -28.03 -27.64 17.66
N LEU A 299 -27.35 -26.49 17.78
CA LEU A 299 -27.74 -25.35 18.62
C LEU A 299 -28.45 -24.21 17.88
N LEU A 300 -28.58 -24.27 16.55
CA LEU A 300 -29.25 -23.22 15.74
C LEU A 300 -30.64 -22.81 16.28
N PRO A 301 -31.53 -23.73 16.73
CA PRO A 301 -32.85 -23.34 17.22
C PRO A 301 -32.82 -22.59 18.56
N PHE A 302 -31.85 -22.90 19.44
CA PHE A 302 -31.75 -22.28 20.77
C PHE A 302 -31.03 -20.92 20.72
N ILE A 303 -30.06 -20.79 19.82
CA ILE A 303 -29.31 -19.54 19.62
C ILE A 303 -30.21 -18.47 18.99
N SER A 304 -31.08 -18.83 18.03
CA SER A 304 -32.07 -17.92 17.43
C SER A 304 -32.96 -17.22 18.48
N ILE A 305 -33.29 -17.89 19.58
CA ILE A 305 -34.11 -17.33 20.68
C ILE A 305 -33.30 -16.31 21.53
N LEU A 306 -32.02 -16.60 21.82
CA LEU A 306 -31.13 -15.69 22.55
C LEU A 306 -30.69 -14.49 21.70
N PHE A 307 -30.75 -14.64 20.38
CA PHE A 307 -30.34 -13.68 19.35
C PHE A 307 -31.41 -12.64 18.98
N SER A 308 -32.55 -12.62 19.68
CA SER A 308 -33.73 -11.82 19.30
C SER A 308 -33.50 -10.31 19.10
N ARG A 309 -32.38 -9.73 19.59
CA ARG A 309 -32.08 -8.30 19.48
C ARG A 309 -30.58 -8.04 19.27
N MET A 310 -30.25 -7.32 18.19
CA MET A 310 -28.91 -6.79 17.94
C MET A 310 -28.57 -5.63 18.89
N PHE A 311 -27.29 -5.44 19.21
CA PHE A 311 -26.84 -4.24 19.91
C PHE A 311 -26.95 -3.03 18.98
N ASN A 312 -26.48 -3.17 17.74
CA ASN A 312 -26.76 -2.20 16.69
C ASN A 312 -28.06 -2.54 15.96
N ARG A 313 -29.12 -1.77 16.27
CA ARG A 313 -30.46 -1.90 15.67
C ARG A 313 -30.49 -1.76 14.15
N GLN A 314 -29.56 -1.01 13.57
CA GLN A 314 -29.51 -0.82 12.12
C GLN A 314 -29.21 -2.13 11.39
N LEU A 315 -28.53 -3.08 12.05
CA LEU A 315 -28.19 -4.39 11.49
C LEU A 315 -29.38 -5.34 11.44
N GLU A 316 -30.46 -5.10 12.18
CA GLU A 316 -31.65 -5.95 12.17
C GLU A 316 -32.35 -5.94 10.80
N ASN A 317 -32.18 -4.86 10.04
CA ASN A 317 -32.74 -4.70 8.70
C ASN A 317 -31.73 -5.04 7.58
N ASN A 318 -30.51 -5.47 7.92
CA ASN A 318 -29.50 -5.89 6.97
C ASN A 318 -29.35 -7.42 7.01
N PRO A 319 -29.92 -8.17 6.04
CA PRO A 319 -29.95 -9.63 6.09
C PRO A 319 -28.55 -10.24 6.00
N GLU A 320 -27.61 -9.66 5.25
CA GLU A 320 -26.26 -10.21 5.10
C GLU A 320 -25.44 -10.05 6.39
N GLN A 321 -25.49 -8.88 7.02
CA GLN A 321 -24.81 -8.65 8.30
C GLN A 321 -25.45 -9.48 9.41
N HIS A 322 -26.78 -9.62 9.42
CA HIS A 322 -27.50 -10.46 10.37
C HIS A 322 -27.08 -11.93 10.24
N ALA A 323 -27.09 -12.47 9.02
CA ALA A 323 -26.70 -13.85 8.73
C ALA A 323 -25.24 -14.13 9.10
N ALA A 324 -24.32 -13.18 8.85
CA ALA A 324 -22.92 -13.30 9.24
C ALA A 324 -22.79 -13.45 10.77
N VAL A 325 -23.45 -12.56 11.53
CA VAL A 325 -23.42 -12.58 12.99
C VAL A 325 -24.04 -13.89 13.52
N GLU A 326 -25.17 -14.33 12.96
CA GLU A 326 -25.82 -15.59 13.34
C GLU A 326 -24.89 -16.78 13.11
N CYS A 327 -24.27 -16.89 11.94
CA CYS A 327 -23.34 -17.98 11.61
C CYS A 327 -22.10 -17.99 12.52
N ILE A 328 -21.58 -16.81 12.86
CA ILE A 328 -20.44 -16.68 13.78
C ILE A 328 -20.84 -17.17 15.17
N VAL A 329 -21.92 -16.62 15.75
CA VAL A 329 -22.39 -16.99 17.11
C VAL A 329 -22.76 -18.47 17.18
N ALA A 330 -23.38 -19.02 16.14
CA ALA A 330 -23.75 -20.44 16.07
C ALA A 330 -22.56 -21.40 15.91
N GLY A 331 -21.38 -20.90 15.52
CA GLY A 331 -20.22 -21.75 15.27
C GLY A 331 -20.33 -22.56 13.98
N SER A 332 -21.16 -22.15 13.02
CA SER A 332 -21.62 -23.01 11.90
C SER A 332 -20.52 -23.55 10.99
N SER A 333 -19.41 -22.82 10.86
CA SER A 333 -18.27 -23.21 10.01
C SER A 333 -17.25 -24.11 10.72
N LYS A 334 -17.29 -24.22 12.06
CA LYS A 334 -16.21 -24.86 12.85
C LYS A 334 -15.93 -26.29 12.37
N PRO A 335 -14.65 -26.69 12.20
CA PRO A 335 -13.42 -25.94 12.49
C PRO A 335 -12.94 -24.99 11.37
N ALA A 336 -13.61 -24.99 10.22
CA ALA A 336 -13.27 -24.13 9.10
C ALA A 336 -13.49 -22.64 9.44
N PRO A 337 -12.66 -21.74 8.90
CA PRO A 337 -12.86 -20.31 9.05
C PRO A 337 -14.20 -19.84 8.46
N HIS A 338 -14.88 -18.90 9.13
CA HIS A 338 -15.98 -18.14 8.54
C HIS A 338 -15.42 -16.86 7.91
N ILE A 339 -15.73 -16.59 6.64
CA ILE A 339 -15.29 -15.41 5.90
C ILE A 339 -16.43 -14.40 5.80
N VAL A 340 -16.20 -13.19 6.33
CA VAL A 340 -17.03 -12.01 6.05
C VAL A 340 -16.40 -11.27 4.87
N PHE A 341 -16.88 -11.58 3.67
CA PHE A 341 -16.47 -10.87 2.45
C PHE A 341 -17.20 -9.53 2.41
N GLY A 342 -16.51 -8.45 2.77
CA GLY A 342 -17.09 -7.12 2.71
C GLY A 342 -16.39 -6.19 1.74
N PRO A 343 -17.00 -5.93 0.57
CA PRO A 343 -16.64 -4.84 -0.33
C PRO A 343 -16.53 -3.47 0.39
N PRO A 344 -15.93 -2.44 -0.23
CA PRO A 344 -15.72 -1.17 0.44
C PRO A 344 -17.05 -0.52 0.84
N GLY A 345 -17.08 0.07 2.04
CA GLY A 345 -18.28 0.75 2.57
C GLY A 345 -19.40 -0.18 3.07
N THR A 346 -19.23 -1.50 3.10
CA THR A 346 -20.30 -2.45 3.47
C THR A 346 -20.41 -2.76 4.96
N GLY A 347 -19.58 -2.14 5.80
CA GLY A 347 -19.69 -2.30 7.25
C GLY A 347 -19.01 -3.52 7.86
N LYS A 348 -18.01 -4.13 7.22
CA LYS A 348 -17.19 -5.26 7.76
C LYS A 348 -16.90 -5.17 9.26
N THR A 349 -16.22 -4.10 9.67
CA THR A 349 -15.82 -3.88 11.06
C THR A 349 -17.03 -3.74 11.98
N VAL A 350 -18.15 -3.17 11.51
CA VAL A 350 -19.40 -3.09 12.30
C VAL A 350 -19.96 -4.50 12.52
N THR A 351 -19.97 -5.34 11.48
CA THR A 351 -20.41 -6.74 11.56
C THR A 351 -19.56 -7.55 12.55
N LEU A 352 -18.23 -7.40 12.52
CA LEU A 352 -17.34 -8.10 13.47
C LEU A 352 -17.55 -7.62 14.91
N VAL A 353 -17.73 -6.33 15.13
CA VAL A 353 -18.00 -5.75 16.45
C VAL A 353 -19.32 -6.28 17.01
N GLU A 354 -20.38 -6.32 16.19
CA GLU A 354 -21.66 -6.91 16.60
C GLU A 354 -21.49 -8.39 16.94
N ALA A 355 -20.80 -9.17 16.10
CA ALA A 355 -20.54 -10.58 16.35
C ALA A 355 -19.81 -10.81 17.69
N MET A 356 -18.78 -10.02 17.99
CA MET A 356 -18.07 -10.11 19.27
C MET A 356 -18.97 -9.75 20.47
N ASN A 357 -19.82 -8.74 20.34
CA ASN A 357 -20.78 -8.38 21.39
C ASN A 357 -21.80 -9.51 21.64
N GLN A 358 -22.31 -10.12 20.57
CA GLN A 358 -23.26 -11.22 20.66
C GLN A 358 -22.62 -12.50 21.23
N VAL A 359 -21.40 -12.83 20.80
CA VAL A 359 -20.63 -13.94 21.39
C VAL A 359 -20.45 -13.73 22.89
N SER A 360 -20.05 -12.52 23.33
CA SER A 360 -19.89 -12.22 24.76
C SER A 360 -21.20 -12.27 25.56
N ARG A 361 -22.34 -12.00 24.92
CA ARG A 361 -23.68 -12.08 25.52
C ARG A 361 -24.15 -13.52 25.68
N VAL A 362 -23.95 -14.34 24.64
CA VAL A 362 -24.40 -15.75 24.61
C VAL A 362 -23.48 -16.64 25.43
N ASP A 363 -22.17 -16.39 25.39
CA ASP A 363 -21.16 -17.11 26.15
C ASP A 363 -20.28 -16.12 26.95
N PRO A 364 -20.63 -15.84 28.22
CA PRO A 364 -19.84 -14.99 29.09
C PRO A 364 -18.43 -15.53 29.40
N SER A 365 -18.15 -16.80 29.13
CA SER A 365 -16.84 -17.43 29.28
C SER A 365 -15.95 -17.32 28.04
N ALA A 366 -16.51 -16.81 26.93
CA ALA A 366 -15.77 -16.62 25.69
C ALA A 366 -14.68 -15.54 25.85
N HIS A 367 -13.44 -15.95 25.63
CA HIS A 367 -12.33 -15.03 25.40
C HIS A 367 -12.05 -14.93 23.90
N MET A 368 -11.90 -13.70 23.42
CA MET A 368 -11.78 -13.36 22.02
C MET A 368 -10.48 -12.59 21.75
N LEU A 369 -9.83 -12.90 20.65
CA LEU A 369 -8.68 -12.16 20.14
C LEU A 369 -9.10 -11.45 18.85
N ALA A 370 -9.05 -10.12 18.83
CA ALA A 370 -9.34 -9.33 17.64
C ALA A 370 -8.04 -8.74 17.07
N CYS A 371 -7.75 -9.09 15.82
CA CYS A 371 -6.52 -8.75 15.14
C CYS A 371 -6.76 -8.02 13.83
N ALA A 372 -5.82 -7.15 13.46
CA ALA A 372 -5.74 -6.54 12.15
C ALA A 372 -4.26 -6.31 11.77
N PRO A 373 -3.91 -6.12 10.49
CA PRO A 373 -2.53 -5.84 10.10
C PRO A 373 -2.06 -4.45 10.54
N SER A 374 -2.97 -3.46 10.58
CA SER A 374 -2.64 -2.08 10.95
C SER A 374 -3.12 -1.70 12.36
N ASN A 375 -2.40 -0.76 12.99
CA ASN A 375 -2.81 -0.23 14.30
C ASN A 375 -4.10 0.58 14.21
N SER A 376 -4.30 1.34 13.12
CA SER A 376 -5.53 2.13 12.91
C SER A 376 -6.77 1.23 12.82
N ALA A 377 -6.68 0.08 12.16
CA ALA A 377 -7.78 -0.89 12.13
C ALA A 377 -8.05 -1.49 13.53
N CYS A 378 -6.99 -1.80 14.29
CA CYS A 378 -7.12 -2.26 15.68
C CYS A 378 -7.75 -1.19 16.59
N ASP A 379 -7.38 0.07 16.40
CA ASP A 379 -7.92 1.19 17.17
C ASP A 379 -9.41 1.37 16.87
N LEU A 380 -9.80 1.31 15.59
CA LEU A 380 -11.21 1.36 15.17
C LEU A 380 -12.05 0.20 15.74
N LEU A 381 -11.51 -1.02 15.74
CA LEU A 381 -12.17 -2.18 16.37
C LEU A 381 -12.39 -1.93 17.87
N CYS A 382 -11.35 -1.46 18.56
CA CYS A 382 -11.39 -1.19 19.99
C CYS A 382 -12.40 -0.10 20.35
N GLU A 383 -12.37 1.02 19.62
CA GLU A 383 -13.31 2.14 19.81
C GLU A 383 -14.76 1.70 19.63
N ARG A 384 -15.06 0.92 18.59
CA ARG A 384 -16.41 0.44 18.31
C ARG A 384 -16.90 -0.61 19.31
N LEU A 385 -16.01 -1.50 19.77
CA LEU A 385 -16.34 -2.47 20.83
C LEU A 385 -16.75 -1.77 22.13
N MET A 386 -16.05 -0.71 22.52
CA MET A 386 -16.31 0.04 23.75
C MET A 386 -17.64 0.80 23.77
N VAL A 387 -18.35 0.91 22.64
CA VAL A 387 -19.69 1.51 22.58
C VAL A 387 -20.73 0.66 23.30
N HIS A 388 -20.63 -0.67 23.19
CA HIS A 388 -21.62 -1.61 23.73
C HIS A 388 -21.03 -2.58 24.76
N MET A 389 -19.72 -2.80 24.75
CA MET A 389 -19.02 -3.64 25.72
C MET A 389 -18.46 -2.79 26.86
N ASN A 390 -18.53 -3.32 28.09
CA ASN A 390 -17.88 -2.69 29.24
C ASN A 390 -16.38 -2.51 28.96
N PRO A 391 -15.82 -1.29 29.05
CA PRO A 391 -14.41 -1.03 28.75
C PRO A 391 -13.43 -1.86 29.59
N TYR A 392 -13.80 -2.28 30.80
CA TYR A 392 -12.97 -3.16 31.65
C TYR A 392 -12.84 -4.59 31.11
N LYS A 393 -13.65 -4.99 30.12
CA LYS A 393 -13.57 -6.29 29.45
C LYS A 393 -12.70 -6.26 28.18
N VAL A 394 -12.33 -5.07 27.69
CA VAL A 394 -11.60 -4.88 26.43
C VAL A 394 -10.20 -4.34 26.72
N TYR A 395 -9.18 -4.94 26.11
CA TYR A 395 -7.80 -4.49 26.27
C TYR A 395 -7.09 -4.26 24.93
N ARG A 396 -6.58 -3.05 24.71
CA ARG A 396 -5.82 -2.69 23.51
C ARG A 396 -4.31 -2.87 23.73
N MET A 397 -3.69 -3.82 23.05
CA MET A 397 -2.25 -4.09 23.16
C MET A 397 -1.47 -3.51 21.97
N TYR A 398 -0.77 -2.39 22.17
CA TYR A 398 0.13 -1.77 21.19
C TYR A 398 1.53 -2.40 21.20
N ALA A 399 2.22 -2.28 20.07
CA ALA A 399 3.66 -2.50 20.00
C ALA A 399 4.42 -1.34 20.67
N SER A 400 5.59 -1.62 21.25
CA SER A 400 6.41 -0.63 21.97
C SER A 400 6.90 0.55 21.11
N SER A 401 6.78 0.46 19.78
CA SER A 401 7.26 1.46 18.82
C SER A 401 6.22 2.51 18.43
N ARG A 402 4.97 2.41 18.92
CA ARG A 402 3.86 3.30 18.55
C ARG A 402 3.55 4.33 19.62
N ASP A 403 2.77 5.36 19.28
CA ASP A 403 2.18 6.26 20.27
C ASP A 403 0.75 5.79 20.61
N PRO A 404 0.32 5.90 21.87
CA PRO A 404 -0.96 5.37 22.34
C PRO A 404 -2.12 6.30 21.99
N ASN A 405 -3.20 5.76 21.43
CA ASN A 405 -4.45 6.50 21.17
C ASN A 405 -5.63 6.05 22.04
N SER A 406 -5.50 4.95 22.78
CA SER A 406 -6.57 4.38 23.61
C SER A 406 -6.29 4.53 25.10
N LYS A 407 -7.33 4.79 25.90
CA LYS A 407 -7.23 4.87 27.37
C LYS A 407 -7.05 3.49 28.03
N TYR A 408 -7.55 2.42 27.42
CA TYR A 408 -7.48 1.04 27.96
C TYR A 408 -6.42 0.24 27.22
N CYS A 409 -5.19 0.73 27.32
CA CYS A 409 -4.07 0.14 26.63
C CYS A 409 -2.89 -0.15 27.55
N ASN A 410 -1.88 -0.78 26.98
CA ASN A 410 -0.63 -1.09 27.65
C ASN A 410 0.28 0.13 27.87
N LEU A 411 -0.25 1.36 27.89
CA LEU A 411 0.51 2.56 28.25
C LEU A 411 0.50 2.74 29.76
N ASP A 412 1.69 2.88 30.36
CA ASP A 412 1.84 3.32 31.74
C ASP A 412 2.12 4.84 31.78
N PRO A 413 1.19 5.67 32.30
CA PRO A 413 1.37 7.11 32.41
C PRO A 413 2.52 7.52 33.33
N THR A 414 2.87 6.66 34.30
CA THR A 414 3.94 6.95 35.27
C THR A 414 5.33 6.72 34.68
N GLN A 415 5.44 5.77 33.74
CA GLN A 415 6.70 5.39 33.09
C GLN A 415 6.83 5.97 31.67
N ASN A 416 5.81 6.65 31.17
CA ASN A 416 5.73 7.23 29.83
C ASN A 416 6.07 6.22 28.71
N GLY A 417 5.47 5.02 28.77
CA GLY A 417 5.46 4.10 27.64
C GLY A 417 4.88 2.72 27.94
N PHE A 418 5.17 1.75 27.07
CA PHE A 418 4.38 0.52 26.97
C PHE A 418 4.82 -0.60 27.92
N VAL A 419 3.93 -0.97 28.84
CA VAL A 419 4.08 -2.04 29.82
C VAL A 419 3.18 -3.21 29.45
N PHE A 420 3.76 -4.39 29.27
CA PHE A 420 3.00 -5.61 28.94
C PHE A 420 2.64 -6.33 30.24
N PRO A 421 1.34 -6.36 30.64
CA PRO A 421 0.92 -7.01 31.86
C PRO A 421 1.26 -8.50 31.85
N GLU A 422 1.34 -9.09 33.05
CA GLU A 422 1.47 -10.54 33.19
C GLU A 422 0.34 -11.29 32.46
N LYS A 423 0.61 -12.54 32.08
CA LYS A 423 -0.35 -13.35 31.33
C LYS A 423 -1.66 -13.52 32.13
N GLU A 424 -1.58 -13.63 33.45
CA GLU A 424 -2.72 -13.77 34.36
C GLU A 424 -3.62 -12.53 34.34
N VAL A 425 -3.06 -11.35 34.10
CA VAL A 425 -3.83 -10.10 33.95
C VAL A 425 -4.46 -10.04 32.56
N LEU A 426 -3.69 -10.36 31.52
CA LEU A 426 -4.20 -10.38 30.13
C LEU A 426 -5.36 -11.36 29.98
N MET A 427 -5.26 -12.54 30.58
CA MET A 427 -6.27 -13.60 30.51
C MET A 427 -7.59 -13.25 31.21
N LYS A 428 -7.68 -12.14 31.97
CA LYS A 428 -8.94 -11.68 32.58
C LYS A 428 -9.83 -10.90 31.60
N TYR A 429 -9.26 -10.36 30.53
CA TYR A 429 -10.03 -9.60 29.55
C TYR A 429 -10.81 -10.53 28.64
N ALA A 430 -12.07 -10.19 28.35
CA ALA A 430 -12.91 -10.94 27.43
C ALA A 430 -12.48 -10.72 25.97
N VAL A 431 -11.98 -9.52 25.65
CA VAL A 431 -11.48 -9.19 24.31
C VAL A 431 -10.10 -8.54 24.40
N ILE A 432 -9.12 -9.10 23.70
CA ILE A 432 -7.83 -8.45 23.46
C ILE A 432 -7.77 -7.99 22.00
N VAL A 433 -7.50 -6.70 21.79
CA VAL A 433 -7.36 -6.08 20.46
C VAL A 433 -5.90 -5.73 20.20
N THR A 434 -5.30 -6.30 19.15
CA THR A 434 -3.84 -6.16 18.87
C THR A 434 -3.54 -6.34 17.40
N THR A 435 -2.39 -5.87 16.90
CA THR A 435 -1.97 -6.23 15.54
C THR A 435 -1.55 -7.70 15.46
N MET A 436 -1.63 -8.31 14.27
CA MET A 436 -1.22 -9.70 14.03
C MET A 436 0.21 -9.97 14.52
N VAL A 437 1.16 -9.11 14.15
CA VAL A 437 2.56 -9.21 14.60
C VAL A 437 2.67 -9.11 16.13
N THR A 438 1.92 -8.21 16.76
CA THR A 438 1.98 -8.00 18.21
C THR A 438 1.30 -9.15 18.98
N ALA A 439 0.33 -9.85 18.37
CA ALA A 439 -0.27 -11.06 18.92
C ALA A 439 0.76 -12.17 19.16
N GLY A 440 1.88 -12.18 18.41
CA GLY A 440 3.00 -13.08 18.64
C GLY A 440 3.60 -12.99 20.05
N ARG A 441 3.42 -11.87 20.76
CA ARG A 441 3.81 -11.73 22.18
C ARG A 441 2.95 -12.58 23.11
N LEU A 442 1.66 -12.80 22.80
CA LEU A 442 0.77 -13.64 23.60
C LEU A 442 1.26 -15.08 23.63
N VAL A 443 1.68 -15.59 22.46
CA VAL A 443 2.32 -16.91 22.32
C VAL A 443 3.63 -16.96 23.11
N SER A 444 4.50 -15.97 22.93
CA SER A 444 5.80 -15.91 23.65
C SER A 444 5.63 -15.77 25.16
N GLY A 445 4.58 -15.09 25.62
CA GLY A 445 4.22 -14.93 27.03
C GLY A 445 3.61 -16.19 27.66
N GLY A 446 3.36 -17.23 26.85
CA GLY A 446 2.85 -18.51 27.32
C GLY A 446 1.36 -18.46 27.68
N ILE A 447 0.56 -17.65 26.98
CA ILE A 447 -0.90 -17.81 27.00
C ILE A 447 -1.23 -19.20 26.42
N PRO A 448 -2.07 -20.00 27.11
CA PRO A 448 -2.31 -21.38 26.70
C PRO A 448 -3.15 -21.45 25.42
N VAL A 449 -2.85 -22.45 24.58
CA VAL A 449 -3.62 -22.77 23.39
C VAL A 449 -5.08 -23.03 23.77
N GLY A 450 -6.02 -22.40 23.07
CA GLY A 450 -7.44 -22.54 23.34
C GLY A 450 -7.96 -21.64 24.46
N HIS A 451 -7.12 -20.76 25.05
CA HIS A 451 -7.63 -19.67 25.88
C HIS A 451 -8.60 -18.80 25.08
N PHE A 452 -8.21 -18.40 23.86
CA PHE A 452 -9.09 -17.70 22.94
C PHE A 452 -10.01 -18.70 22.24
N THR A 453 -11.29 -18.62 22.58
CA THR A 453 -12.38 -19.37 21.95
C THR A 453 -12.66 -18.90 20.52
N HIS A 454 -12.40 -17.62 20.24
CA HIS A 454 -12.60 -17.01 18.94
C HIS A 454 -11.39 -16.12 18.59
N VAL A 455 -10.93 -16.22 17.36
CA VAL A 455 -9.96 -15.30 16.77
C VAL A 455 -10.65 -14.58 15.61
N PHE A 456 -10.76 -13.26 15.71
CA PHE A 456 -11.29 -12.38 14.68
C PHE A 456 -10.13 -11.67 13.99
N VAL A 457 -10.11 -11.71 12.67
CA VAL A 457 -9.11 -11.04 11.84
C VAL A 457 -9.82 -10.06 10.91
N ASP A 458 -9.69 -8.76 11.15
CA ASP A 458 -10.15 -7.72 10.24
C ASP A 458 -9.05 -7.36 9.23
N GLU A 459 -9.47 -6.92 8.04
CA GLU A 459 -8.58 -6.64 6.91
C GLU A 459 -7.61 -7.79 6.57
N GLY A 460 -8.06 -9.04 6.72
CA GLY A 460 -7.27 -10.25 6.49
C GLY A 460 -6.75 -10.42 5.06
N GLY A 461 -7.31 -9.68 4.10
CA GLY A 461 -6.82 -9.61 2.73
C GLY A 461 -5.49 -8.85 2.57
N GLN A 462 -5.13 -8.00 3.53
CA GLN A 462 -3.94 -7.12 3.45
C GLN A 462 -2.66 -7.75 4.01
N ALA A 463 -2.76 -8.90 4.67
CA ALA A 463 -1.62 -9.59 5.28
C ALA A 463 -1.20 -10.79 4.43
N VAL A 464 0.11 -11.04 4.35
CA VAL A 464 0.58 -12.34 3.85
C VAL A 464 0.09 -13.44 4.78
N GLU A 465 -0.17 -14.62 4.24
CA GLU A 465 -0.67 -15.74 5.04
C GLU A 465 0.18 -15.99 6.31
N PRO A 466 1.52 -16.09 6.26
CA PRO A 466 2.33 -16.30 7.47
C PRO A 466 2.15 -15.23 8.55
N GLU A 467 1.84 -13.99 8.19
CA GLU A 467 1.56 -12.91 9.13
C GLU A 467 0.21 -13.12 9.83
N CYS A 468 -0.83 -13.49 9.08
CA CYS A 468 -2.14 -13.85 9.63
C CYS A 468 -2.02 -15.01 10.62
N ILE A 469 -1.19 -16.02 10.30
CA ILE A 469 -0.95 -17.18 11.17
C ILE A 469 -0.31 -16.79 12.52
N ILE A 470 0.40 -15.67 12.65
CA ILE A 470 0.97 -15.22 13.94
C ILE A 470 -0.13 -15.08 15.00
N ALA A 471 -1.32 -14.61 14.62
CA ALA A 471 -2.46 -14.43 15.51
C ALA A 471 -3.25 -15.73 15.79
N ILE A 472 -2.95 -16.81 15.06
CA ILE A 472 -3.72 -18.06 15.08
C ILE A 472 -2.91 -19.17 15.74
N ALA A 473 -1.69 -19.41 15.24
CA ALA A 473 -0.87 -20.54 15.64
C ALA A 473 -0.33 -20.39 17.07
N GLY A 474 -0.68 -21.36 17.91
CA GLY A 474 -0.34 -21.34 19.34
C GLY A 474 -1.34 -20.57 20.22
N LEU A 475 -2.41 -20.01 19.65
CA LEU A 475 -3.47 -19.32 20.39
C LEU A 475 -4.84 -19.97 20.20
N LEU A 476 -5.18 -20.33 18.96
CA LEU A 476 -6.43 -21.01 18.61
C LEU A 476 -6.28 -22.53 18.79
N ASN A 477 -7.30 -23.17 19.39
CA ASN A 477 -7.42 -24.62 19.38
C ASN A 477 -8.30 -25.06 18.19
N PRO A 478 -7.80 -25.88 17.25
CA PRO A 478 -8.52 -26.23 16.03
C PRO A 478 -9.76 -27.11 16.27
N LYS A 479 -9.94 -27.71 17.45
CA LYS A 479 -11.08 -28.62 17.73
C LYS A 479 -12.34 -27.90 18.23
N ASN A 480 -12.17 -26.75 18.88
CA ASN A 480 -13.26 -26.02 19.56
C ASN A 480 -13.25 -24.51 19.29
N GLY A 481 -12.12 -23.95 18.84
CA GLY A 481 -12.00 -22.54 18.51
C GLY A 481 -12.68 -22.18 17.19
N GLN A 482 -13.07 -20.90 17.04
CA GLN A 482 -13.49 -20.33 15.76
C GLN A 482 -12.44 -19.37 15.22
N LEU A 483 -12.20 -19.43 13.91
CA LEU A 483 -11.53 -18.36 13.18
C LEU A 483 -12.57 -17.61 12.33
N VAL A 484 -12.61 -16.29 12.45
CA VAL A 484 -13.42 -15.41 11.62
C VAL A 484 -12.48 -14.47 10.87
N LEU A 485 -12.52 -14.51 9.54
CA LEU A 485 -11.73 -13.65 8.66
C LEU A 485 -12.65 -12.63 8.00
N ALA A 486 -12.39 -11.33 8.15
CA ALA A 486 -13.03 -10.31 7.35
C ALA A 486 -12.03 -9.64 6.42
N GLY A 487 -12.48 -9.31 5.22
CA GLY A 487 -11.66 -8.62 4.25
C GLY A 487 -12.33 -8.54 2.90
N ASP A 488 -11.57 -8.07 1.93
CA ASP A 488 -12.00 -7.95 0.54
C ASP A 488 -10.89 -8.47 -0.39
N PRO A 489 -11.05 -9.64 -1.03
CA PRO A 489 -10.05 -10.19 -1.94
C PRO A 489 -9.87 -9.34 -3.22
N LYS A 490 -10.78 -8.40 -3.51
CA LYS A 490 -10.73 -7.49 -4.66
C LYS A 490 -10.05 -6.15 -4.35
N GLN A 491 -9.64 -5.91 -3.10
CA GLN A 491 -8.83 -4.75 -2.72
C GLN A 491 -7.36 -5.14 -2.56
N LEU A 492 -6.52 -4.14 -2.24
CA LEU A 492 -5.07 -4.33 -2.11
C LEU A 492 -4.71 -5.44 -1.13
N GLY A 493 -3.84 -6.33 -1.62
CA GLY A 493 -3.20 -7.37 -0.83
C GLY A 493 -1.92 -6.88 -0.13
N PRO A 494 -1.15 -7.79 0.47
CA PRO A 494 0.12 -7.45 1.10
C PRO A 494 1.14 -6.88 0.11
N ILE A 495 1.96 -5.95 0.60
CA ILE A 495 3.05 -5.35 -0.17
C ILE A 495 4.29 -6.23 -0.02
N LEU A 496 4.74 -6.83 -1.12
CA LEU A 496 5.97 -7.62 -1.20
C LEU A 496 7.00 -6.95 -2.11
N ARG A 497 8.27 -7.24 -1.84
CA ARG A 497 9.39 -6.70 -2.60
C ARG A 497 9.94 -7.72 -3.58
N SER A 498 9.99 -8.99 -3.21
CA SER A 498 10.60 -10.06 -3.99
C SER A 498 9.73 -10.49 -5.17
N PRO A 499 10.19 -10.30 -6.42
CA PRO A 499 9.47 -10.80 -7.60
C PRO A 499 9.29 -12.32 -7.56
N PHE A 500 10.27 -13.06 -7.02
CA PHE A 500 10.18 -14.52 -6.87
C PHE A 500 9.14 -14.93 -5.83
N ALA A 501 9.06 -14.20 -4.71
CA ALA A 501 8.03 -14.48 -3.70
C ALA A 501 6.62 -14.20 -4.24
N LEU A 502 6.46 -13.12 -5.02
CA LEU A 502 5.22 -12.79 -5.73
C LEU A 502 4.84 -13.88 -6.75
N GLN A 503 5.80 -14.30 -7.60
CA GLN A 503 5.60 -15.35 -8.60
C GLN A 503 5.10 -16.67 -7.98
N HIS A 504 5.53 -16.97 -6.76
CA HIS A 504 5.17 -18.19 -6.03
C HIS A 504 4.10 -17.97 -4.94
N GLU A 505 3.26 -16.95 -5.12
CA GLU A 505 2.02 -16.70 -4.39
C GLU A 505 2.18 -16.30 -2.91
N LEU A 506 3.35 -15.80 -2.47
CA LEU A 506 3.45 -15.22 -1.12
C LEU A 506 2.51 -14.01 -0.94
N GLY A 507 2.21 -13.32 -2.05
CA GLY A 507 1.29 -12.18 -2.07
C GLY A 507 -0.19 -12.55 -1.92
N LEU A 508 -0.51 -13.84 -1.95
CA LEU A 508 -1.87 -14.34 -1.75
C LEU A 508 -2.15 -14.43 -0.24
N SER A 509 -3.10 -13.64 0.25
CA SER A 509 -3.51 -13.71 1.67
C SER A 509 -4.21 -15.03 1.98
N LEU A 510 -4.28 -15.40 3.27
CA LEU A 510 -5.02 -16.60 3.71
C LEU A 510 -6.49 -16.55 3.25
N LEU A 511 -7.11 -15.37 3.38
CA LEU A 511 -8.50 -15.14 2.96
C LEU A 511 -8.67 -15.37 1.45
N GLU A 512 -7.79 -14.76 0.66
CA GLU A 512 -7.85 -14.87 -0.80
C GLU A 512 -7.53 -16.29 -1.29
N ARG A 513 -6.56 -16.97 -0.67
CA ARG A 513 -6.26 -18.38 -0.98
C ARG A 513 -7.45 -19.29 -0.71
N LEU A 514 -8.13 -19.13 0.42
CA LEU A 514 -9.32 -19.93 0.74
C LEU A 514 -10.42 -19.68 -0.30
N MET A 515 -10.72 -18.41 -0.61
CA MET A 515 -11.75 -18.06 -1.60
C MET A 515 -11.43 -18.53 -3.01
N ASN A 516 -10.15 -18.50 -3.42
CA ASN A 516 -9.76 -18.87 -4.77
C ASN A 516 -9.57 -20.39 -4.93
N HIS A 517 -9.00 -21.08 -3.94
CA HIS A 517 -8.49 -22.45 -4.12
C HIS A 517 -9.25 -23.52 -3.32
N ASN A 518 -10.18 -23.14 -2.43
CA ASN A 518 -10.97 -24.10 -1.66
C ASN A 518 -12.46 -24.03 -2.05
N THR A 519 -13.02 -25.19 -2.40
CA THR A 519 -14.39 -25.32 -2.93
C THR A 519 -15.47 -24.90 -1.93
N LEU A 520 -15.20 -24.92 -0.62
CA LEU A 520 -16.15 -24.46 0.41
C LEU A 520 -16.38 -22.95 0.39
N TYR A 521 -15.43 -22.20 -0.17
CA TYR A 521 -15.47 -20.73 -0.21
C TYR A 521 -15.75 -20.19 -1.61
N GLN A 522 -15.99 -21.07 -2.58
CA GLN A 522 -16.39 -20.70 -3.93
C GLN A 522 -17.92 -20.67 -4.03
N LYS A 523 -18.44 -19.92 -5.01
CA LYS A 523 -19.87 -19.93 -5.33
C LYS A 523 -20.26 -21.33 -5.80
N CYS A 524 -21.38 -21.84 -5.31
CA CYS A 524 -21.96 -23.09 -5.80
C CYS A 524 -22.38 -22.91 -7.26
N LEU A 525 -22.00 -23.85 -8.13
CA LEU A 525 -22.28 -23.77 -9.57
C LEU A 525 -23.78 -23.71 -9.89
N ASP A 526 -24.60 -24.41 -9.09
CA ASP A 526 -26.05 -24.50 -9.33
C ASP A 526 -26.81 -23.24 -8.89
N SER A 527 -26.39 -22.62 -7.77
CA SER A 527 -27.08 -21.46 -7.20
C SER A 527 -26.43 -20.12 -7.53
N GLY A 528 -25.16 -20.10 -7.96
CA GLY A 528 -24.39 -18.86 -8.12
C GLY A 528 -24.10 -18.13 -6.80
N HIS A 529 -24.43 -18.73 -5.66
CA HIS A 529 -24.30 -18.13 -4.34
C HIS A 529 -23.26 -18.86 -3.49
N PHE A 530 -22.72 -18.14 -2.51
CA PHE A 530 -21.86 -18.75 -1.51
C PHE A 530 -22.69 -19.54 -0.49
N ASP A 531 -22.09 -20.60 0.04
CA ASP A 531 -22.62 -21.23 1.25
C ASP A 531 -22.39 -20.28 2.44
N THR A 532 -23.48 -19.74 2.97
CA THR A 532 -23.48 -18.74 4.05
C THR A 532 -22.83 -19.25 5.33
N ARG A 533 -22.72 -20.57 5.52
CA ARG A 533 -21.96 -21.13 6.65
C ARG A 533 -20.49 -20.75 6.57
N PHE A 534 -19.91 -20.67 5.38
CA PHE A 534 -18.48 -20.41 5.17
C PHE A 534 -18.18 -18.99 4.70
N VAL A 535 -19.00 -18.41 3.84
CA VAL A 535 -18.81 -17.05 3.31
C VAL A 535 -20.10 -16.26 3.38
N THR A 536 -20.06 -15.12 4.05
CA THR A 536 -21.13 -14.11 3.96
C THR A 536 -20.61 -12.88 3.22
N LYS A 537 -21.15 -12.63 2.02
CA LYS A 537 -20.85 -11.43 1.24
C LYS A 537 -21.78 -10.29 1.67
N LEU A 538 -21.22 -9.16 2.09
CA LEU A 538 -21.99 -7.97 2.45
C LEU A 538 -22.29 -7.14 1.19
N LEU A 539 -23.55 -6.72 1.01
CA LEU A 539 -24.00 -6.08 -0.24
C LEU A 539 -24.33 -4.58 -0.10
N GLN A 540 -24.87 -4.16 1.04
CA GLN A 540 -25.30 -2.77 1.26
C GLN A 540 -24.10 -1.86 1.51
N ASN A 541 -23.81 -0.93 0.58
CA ASN A 541 -22.77 0.09 0.67
C ASN A 541 -23.30 1.36 1.35
N TYR A 542 -22.71 1.71 2.49
CA TYR A 542 -23.07 2.88 3.30
C TYR A 542 -22.15 4.09 3.10
N ARG A 543 -21.33 4.10 2.05
CA ARG A 543 -20.26 5.10 1.87
C ARG A 543 -20.53 6.06 0.72
N SER A 544 -20.71 5.53 -0.48
CA SER A 544 -20.44 6.26 -1.71
C SER A 544 -21.72 6.60 -2.49
N HIS A 545 -21.70 7.73 -3.18
CA HIS A 545 -22.70 8.07 -4.18
C HIS A 545 -22.79 6.98 -5.28
N PRO A 546 -24.00 6.67 -5.82
CA PRO A 546 -24.17 5.66 -6.88
C PRO A 546 -23.23 5.84 -8.08
N ALA A 547 -23.01 7.08 -8.53
CA ALA A 547 -22.11 7.38 -9.64
C ALA A 547 -20.64 7.00 -9.38
N ILE A 548 -20.18 7.12 -8.12
CA ILE A 548 -18.82 6.72 -7.71
C ILE A 548 -18.73 5.19 -7.66
N LEU A 549 -19.78 4.54 -7.16
CA LEU A 549 -19.81 3.08 -6.96
C LEU A 549 -19.98 2.29 -8.27
N LYS A 550 -20.57 2.89 -9.30
CA LYS A 550 -20.99 2.23 -10.55
C LYS A 550 -19.90 1.36 -11.18
N VAL A 551 -18.76 1.94 -11.53
CA VAL A 551 -17.68 1.22 -12.24
C VAL A 551 -17.02 0.15 -11.35
N PRO A 552 -16.62 0.43 -10.10
CA PRO A 552 -16.11 -0.62 -9.20
C PRO A 552 -17.09 -1.77 -8.98
N ASN A 553 -18.39 -1.48 -8.85
CA ASN A 553 -19.42 -2.51 -8.65
C ASN A 553 -19.54 -3.45 -9.86
N GLU A 554 -19.50 -2.90 -11.07
CA GLU A 554 -19.55 -3.69 -12.30
C GLU A 554 -18.29 -4.53 -12.51
N LEU A 555 -17.11 -3.97 -12.25
CA LEU A 555 -15.83 -4.64 -12.52
C LEU A 555 -15.49 -5.72 -11.48
N PHE A 556 -15.73 -5.44 -10.20
CA PHE A 556 -15.17 -6.26 -9.13
C PHE A 556 -16.21 -7.02 -8.31
N TYR A 557 -17.49 -6.63 -8.39
CA TYR A 557 -18.52 -7.12 -7.48
C TYR A 557 -19.81 -7.59 -8.16
N GLU A 558 -19.76 -7.85 -9.47
CA GLU A 558 -20.85 -8.48 -10.25
C GLU A 558 -22.17 -7.68 -10.21
N ASN A 559 -22.09 -6.36 -10.04
CA ASN A 559 -23.25 -5.48 -9.85
C ASN A 559 -24.11 -5.79 -8.61
N GLU A 560 -23.61 -6.58 -7.65
CA GLU A 560 -24.40 -6.97 -6.48
C GLU A 560 -24.45 -5.88 -5.40
N LEU A 561 -23.57 -4.86 -5.41
CA LEU A 561 -23.57 -3.81 -4.37
C LEU A 561 -24.78 -2.87 -4.47
N GLN A 562 -25.38 -2.59 -3.32
CA GLN A 562 -26.59 -1.79 -3.18
C GLN A 562 -26.27 -0.48 -2.45
N VAL A 563 -26.81 0.65 -2.90
CA VAL A 563 -26.49 1.95 -2.29
C VAL A 563 -27.41 2.23 -1.09
N HIS A 564 -26.83 2.24 0.10
CA HIS A 564 -27.47 2.57 1.37
C HIS A 564 -26.78 3.74 2.09
N ALA A 565 -25.83 4.42 1.44
CA ALA A 565 -25.18 5.61 1.97
C ALA A 565 -26.23 6.69 2.29
N ASP A 566 -26.00 7.44 3.38
CA ASP A 566 -26.85 8.56 3.78
C ASP A 566 -27.01 9.54 2.62
N GLN A 567 -28.26 9.92 2.36
CA GLN A 567 -28.60 10.69 1.17
C GLN A 567 -28.00 12.10 1.23
N TRP A 568 -28.06 12.76 2.39
CA TRP A 568 -27.53 14.11 2.55
C TRP A 568 -26.01 14.15 2.40
N ASP A 569 -25.32 13.18 2.99
CA ASP A 569 -23.86 13.10 2.85
C ASP A 569 -23.46 12.77 1.42
N ARG A 570 -24.03 11.74 0.78
CA ARG A 570 -23.59 11.29 -0.54
C ARG A 570 -23.95 12.26 -1.67
N GLU A 571 -25.07 13.00 -1.56
CA GLU A 571 -25.54 13.95 -2.58
C GLU A 571 -25.03 15.38 -2.35
N ALA A 572 -24.24 15.62 -1.31
CA ALA A 572 -23.75 16.94 -0.90
C ALA A 572 -23.12 17.77 -2.04
N TYR A 573 -22.47 17.12 -3.01
CA TYR A 573 -21.80 17.79 -4.14
C TYR A 573 -22.53 17.69 -5.47
N CYS A 574 -23.70 17.06 -5.55
CA CYS A 574 -24.45 16.88 -6.81
C CYS A 574 -24.80 18.22 -7.49
N ASN A 575 -24.94 19.30 -6.73
CA ASN A 575 -25.25 20.63 -7.25
C ASN A 575 -24.05 21.58 -7.27
N TRP A 576 -22.83 21.10 -7.05
CA TRP A 576 -21.63 21.93 -7.07
C TRP A 576 -21.43 22.59 -8.45
N GLU A 577 -21.09 23.89 -8.47
CA GLU A 577 -21.12 24.71 -9.70
C GLU A 577 -20.04 24.39 -10.72
N TYR A 578 -18.96 23.75 -10.29
CA TYR A 578 -17.87 23.32 -11.16
C TYR A 578 -17.98 21.86 -11.64
N LEU A 579 -19.10 21.19 -11.38
CA LEU A 579 -19.37 19.89 -12.01
C LEU A 579 -19.65 20.08 -13.51
N PRO A 580 -19.04 19.25 -14.39
CA PRO A 580 -19.39 19.24 -15.81
C PRO A 580 -20.89 18.94 -16.06
N LYS A 581 -21.49 18.08 -15.22
CA LYS A 581 -22.92 17.76 -15.21
C LYS A 581 -23.47 17.74 -13.79
N LYS A 582 -24.55 18.48 -13.54
CA LYS A 582 -25.29 18.44 -12.28
C LYS A 582 -25.86 17.04 -12.01
N GLY A 583 -25.84 16.61 -10.76
CA GLY A 583 -26.26 15.27 -10.34
C GLY A 583 -25.21 14.17 -10.56
N PHE A 584 -24.07 14.48 -11.18
CA PHE A 584 -23.00 13.51 -11.44
C PHE A 584 -21.70 13.94 -10.74
N PRO A 585 -21.48 13.56 -9.47
CA PRO A 585 -20.35 14.01 -8.67
C PRO A 585 -19.07 13.19 -8.93
N VAL A 586 -18.79 12.91 -10.20
CA VAL A 586 -17.55 12.26 -10.66
C VAL A 586 -16.99 13.11 -11.79
N ILE A 587 -15.72 13.49 -11.67
CA ILE A 587 -15.00 14.23 -12.69
C ILE A 587 -13.80 13.41 -13.14
N PHE A 588 -13.66 13.20 -14.44
CA PHE A 588 -12.38 12.86 -15.04
C PHE A 588 -11.85 14.08 -15.78
N HIS A 589 -10.68 14.58 -15.38
CA HIS A 589 -10.00 15.71 -15.99
C HIS A 589 -8.78 15.21 -16.77
N GLY A 590 -8.88 15.23 -18.10
CA GLY A 590 -7.80 14.84 -18.99
C GLY A 590 -6.67 15.87 -19.04
N VAL A 591 -5.42 15.44 -18.81
CA VAL A 591 -4.23 16.30 -18.79
C VAL A 591 -3.12 15.72 -19.67
N MET A 592 -2.61 16.51 -20.61
CA MET A 592 -1.38 16.21 -21.36
C MET A 592 -0.17 16.78 -20.62
N GLY A 593 0.26 16.06 -19.58
CA GLY A 593 1.44 16.41 -18.79
C GLY A 593 2.70 15.70 -19.26
N LYS A 594 3.80 15.92 -18.53
CA LYS A 594 5.07 15.21 -18.68
C LYS A 594 5.41 14.56 -17.34
N ASP A 595 5.66 13.26 -17.35
CA ASP A 595 6.18 12.55 -16.18
C ASP A 595 7.70 12.76 -16.06
N GLU A 596 8.10 13.50 -15.03
CA GLU A 596 9.47 13.91 -14.77
C GLU A 596 10.07 13.19 -13.55
N ARG A 597 11.41 13.20 -13.46
CA ARG A 597 12.20 12.74 -12.32
C ARG A 597 13.26 13.77 -12.00
N GLU A 598 13.73 13.78 -10.75
CA GLU A 598 14.77 14.72 -10.32
C GLU A 598 15.85 14.05 -9.46
N ALA A 599 17.06 14.60 -9.56
CA ALA A 599 18.22 14.18 -8.78
C ALA A 599 18.45 12.65 -8.82
N ASN A 600 18.60 12.00 -7.67
CA ASN A 600 18.77 10.55 -7.57
C ASN A 600 17.45 9.79 -7.32
N SER A 601 16.30 10.48 -7.35
CA SER A 601 15.01 9.87 -7.04
C SER A 601 14.47 9.10 -8.25
N PRO A 602 14.22 7.78 -8.13
CA PRO A 602 13.62 7.01 -9.21
C PRO A 602 12.11 7.27 -9.35
N SER A 603 11.49 8.02 -8.44
CA SER A 603 10.04 8.27 -8.42
C SER A 603 9.64 9.40 -9.36
N PHE A 604 8.51 9.22 -10.04
CA PHE A 604 7.95 10.16 -11.00
C PHE A 604 7.07 11.24 -10.35
N PHE A 605 6.93 12.37 -11.01
CA PHE A 605 5.94 13.41 -10.71
C PHE A 605 5.47 14.08 -12.02
N ASN A 606 4.29 14.70 -11.98
CA ASN A 606 3.69 15.39 -13.11
C ASN A 606 3.08 16.70 -12.61
N VAL A 607 3.72 17.80 -12.97
CA VAL A 607 3.39 19.14 -12.48
C VAL A 607 2.05 19.63 -13.03
N SER A 608 1.72 19.32 -14.28
CA SER A 608 0.46 19.73 -14.90
C SER A 608 -0.75 19.11 -14.20
N GLU A 609 -0.64 17.87 -13.74
CA GLU A 609 -1.69 17.27 -12.90
C GLU A 609 -1.84 17.99 -11.55
N ILE A 610 -0.72 18.42 -10.93
CA ILE A 610 -0.75 19.16 -9.65
C ILE A 610 -1.47 20.50 -9.80
N GLU A 611 -1.25 21.21 -10.90
CA GLU A 611 -1.93 22.49 -11.16
C GLU A 611 -3.45 22.32 -11.22
N VAL A 612 -3.93 21.28 -11.88
CA VAL A 612 -5.36 20.95 -11.95
C VAL A 612 -5.91 20.56 -10.57
N LEU A 613 -5.16 19.78 -9.78
CA LEU A 613 -5.55 19.48 -8.40
C LEU A 613 -5.68 20.76 -7.57
N VAL A 614 -4.71 21.67 -7.67
CA VAL A 614 -4.72 22.96 -6.95
C VAL A 614 -5.91 23.82 -7.36
N ASP A 615 -6.21 23.91 -8.66
CA ASP A 615 -7.36 24.65 -9.18
C ASP A 615 -8.70 24.14 -8.59
N TYR A 616 -8.92 22.82 -8.56
CA TYR A 616 -10.11 22.25 -7.94
C TYR A 616 -10.17 22.49 -6.43
N LEU A 617 -9.04 22.44 -5.71
CA LEU A 617 -9.00 22.77 -4.28
C LEU A 617 -9.40 24.23 -4.03
N ILE A 618 -8.91 25.17 -4.84
CA ILE A 618 -9.29 26.58 -4.75
C ILE A 618 -10.80 26.74 -4.95
N LYS A 619 -11.36 26.11 -6.00
CA LYS A 619 -12.81 26.10 -6.26
C LYS A 619 -13.62 25.53 -5.09
N LEU A 620 -13.14 24.48 -4.44
CA LEU A 620 -13.78 23.91 -3.24
C LEU A 620 -13.73 24.89 -2.07
N MET A 621 -12.61 25.60 -1.88
CA MET A 621 -12.48 26.62 -0.82
C MET A 621 -13.35 27.84 -1.06
N GLU A 622 -13.51 28.28 -2.29
CA GLU A 622 -14.34 29.43 -2.64
C GLU A 622 -15.83 29.15 -2.44
N THR A 623 -16.24 27.89 -2.58
CA THR A 623 -17.65 27.47 -2.58
C THR A 623 -18.13 26.82 -1.28
N GLN A 624 -17.23 26.38 -0.39
CA GLN A 624 -17.60 25.77 0.89
C GLN A 624 -18.52 26.68 1.72
N GLY A 625 -19.50 26.09 2.42
CA GLY A 625 -20.45 26.82 3.25
C GLY A 625 -21.45 27.71 2.50
N LYS A 626 -21.43 27.72 1.16
CA LYS A 626 -22.35 28.49 0.32
C LYS A 626 -23.30 27.56 -0.43
N LYS A 627 -24.49 28.05 -0.80
CA LYS A 627 -25.48 27.33 -1.62
C LYS A 627 -25.79 25.90 -1.13
N GLY A 628 -25.79 25.67 0.19
CA GLY A 628 -26.04 24.37 0.80
C GLY A 628 -24.84 23.41 0.87
N LEU A 629 -23.65 23.83 0.41
CA LEU A 629 -22.44 23.02 0.52
C LEU A 629 -21.92 22.99 1.97
N PRO A 630 -21.37 21.85 2.43
CA PRO A 630 -20.81 21.75 3.76
C PRO A 630 -19.58 22.65 3.89
N LYS A 631 -19.31 23.11 5.12
CA LYS A 631 -18.01 23.70 5.46
C LYS A 631 -16.97 22.57 5.46
N LEU A 632 -15.82 22.80 4.83
CA LEU A 632 -14.79 21.78 4.66
C LEU A 632 -13.67 21.96 5.68
N SER A 633 -13.17 20.84 6.17
CA SER A 633 -11.91 20.75 6.90
C SER A 633 -10.89 19.95 6.08
N ALA A 634 -9.60 20.07 6.44
CA ALA A 634 -8.54 19.27 5.83
C ALA A 634 -8.76 17.75 5.96
N LYS A 635 -9.58 17.29 6.93
CA LYS A 635 -9.95 15.88 7.12
C LYS A 635 -11.03 15.39 6.16
N ASP A 636 -11.76 16.28 5.51
CA ASP A 636 -12.85 15.93 4.58
C ASP A 636 -12.34 15.61 3.17
N ILE A 637 -11.10 16.00 2.86
CA ILE A 637 -10.49 15.85 1.54
C ILE A 637 -9.26 14.95 1.63
N GLY A 638 -9.03 14.14 0.60
CA GLY A 638 -7.79 13.38 0.44
C GLY A 638 -7.31 13.38 -1.00
N ILE A 639 -5.99 13.42 -1.18
CA ILE A 639 -5.34 13.31 -2.49
C ILE A 639 -4.55 12.01 -2.55
N ILE A 640 -4.87 11.16 -3.52
CA ILE A 640 -4.21 9.89 -3.77
C ILE A 640 -3.30 10.06 -4.98
N ALA A 641 -2.01 9.72 -4.81
CA ALA A 641 -1.05 9.69 -5.90
C ALA A 641 -0.11 8.49 -5.74
N PRO A 642 0.16 7.71 -6.81
CA PRO A 642 0.90 6.46 -6.70
C PRO A 642 2.42 6.64 -6.52
N TYR A 643 2.96 7.80 -6.88
CA TYR A 643 4.39 8.08 -6.79
C TYR A 643 4.70 9.01 -5.62
N SER A 644 5.71 8.69 -4.83
CA SER A 644 6.07 9.49 -3.65
C SER A 644 6.53 10.88 -4.02
N LYS A 645 7.23 11.04 -5.15
CA LYS A 645 7.65 12.36 -5.60
C LYS A 645 6.46 13.25 -5.99
N GLN A 646 5.40 12.66 -6.55
CA GLN A 646 4.13 13.37 -6.73
C GLN A 646 3.54 13.80 -5.39
N VAL A 647 3.50 12.91 -4.39
CA VAL A 647 3.00 13.23 -3.05
C VAL A 647 3.77 14.41 -2.43
N GLU A 648 5.10 14.40 -2.51
CA GLU A 648 5.96 15.48 -2.01
C GLU A 648 5.66 16.81 -2.73
N LYS A 649 5.60 16.80 -4.06
CA LYS A 649 5.35 18.00 -4.87
C LYS A 649 3.96 18.57 -4.64
N VAL A 650 2.94 17.73 -4.46
CA VAL A 650 1.58 18.17 -4.06
C VAL A 650 1.62 18.81 -2.68
N LYS A 651 2.26 18.19 -1.69
CA LYS A 651 2.41 18.79 -0.35
C LYS A 651 3.14 20.13 -0.39
N LYS A 652 4.14 20.28 -1.27
CA LYS A 652 4.83 21.56 -1.49
C LYS A 652 3.86 22.59 -2.06
N ALA A 653 3.09 22.24 -3.09
CA ALA A 653 2.09 23.12 -3.70
C ALA A 653 1.04 23.63 -2.67
N LEU A 654 0.53 22.75 -1.81
CA LEU A 654 -0.40 23.09 -0.73
C LEU A 654 0.16 24.13 0.25
N LYS A 655 1.50 24.14 0.46
CA LYS A 655 2.17 25.11 1.33
C LYS A 655 2.45 26.44 0.63
N SER A 656 2.78 26.41 -0.66
CA SER A 656 3.14 27.59 -1.46
C SER A 656 1.94 28.45 -1.84
N VAL A 657 0.76 27.85 -2.07
CA VAL A 657 -0.44 28.59 -2.49
C VAL A 657 -1.18 29.16 -1.28
N SER A 658 -1.19 30.50 -1.15
CA SER A 658 -1.80 31.22 -0.01
C SER A 658 -3.29 30.94 0.18
N ALA A 659 -4.03 30.78 -0.92
CA ALA A 659 -5.45 30.43 -0.91
C ALA A 659 -5.72 29.09 -0.21
N LEU A 660 -4.75 28.17 -0.16
CA LEU A 660 -4.88 26.83 0.40
C LEU A 660 -4.39 26.71 1.86
N SER A 661 -4.27 27.84 2.56
CA SER A 661 -3.73 27.87 3.93
C SER A 661 -4.48 26.96 4.92
N ASP A 662 -5.80 26.83 4.79
CA ASP A 662 -6.65 25.93 5.61
C ASP A 662 -6.45 24.44 5.29
N PHE A 663 -5.84 24.11 4.15
CA PHE A 663 -5.62 22.74 3.66
C PHE A 663 -4.15 22.30 3.71
N LYS A 664 -3.27 23.02 4.41
CA LYS A 664 -1.86 22.65 4.58
C LYS A 664 -1.64 21.26 5.19
N GLU A 665 -2.59 20.80 6.02
CA GLU A 665 -2.56 19.48 6.68
C GLU A 665 -3.42 18.42 5.97
N LEU A 666 -3.89 18.71 4.76
CA LEU A 666 -4.66 17.76 3.96
C LEU A 666 -3.85 16.48 3.74
N LYS A 667 -4.51 15.32 3.89
CA LYS A 667 -3.84 14.04 3.71
C LYS A 667 -3.54 13.81 2.22
N VAL A 668 -2.25 13.75 1.89
CA VAL A 668 -1.72 13.34 0.59
C VAL A 668 -0.88 12.08 0.79
N GLY A 669 -1.09 11.05 -0.02
CA GLY A 669 -0.41 9.76 0.14
C GLY A 669 -0.71 8.78 -0.98
N SER A 670 -0.08 7.61 -0.93
CA SER A 670 -0.31 6.53 -1.89
C SER A 670 -1.63 5.80 -1.65
N VAL A 671 -2.04 4.96 -2.60
CA VAL A 671 -3.26 4.15 -2.48
C VAL A 671 -3.22 3.27 -1.22
N GLU A 672 -2.05 2.70 -0.92
CA GLU A 672 -1.79 1.87 0.24
C GLU A 672 -2.02 2.63 1.55
N GLU A 673 -1.60 3.91 1.63
CA GLU A 673 -1.85 4.74 2.82
C GLU A 673 -3.33 5.08 3.03
N PHE A 674 -4.11 5.11 1.94
CA PHE A 674 -5.55 5.40 1.96
C PHE A 674 -6.43 4.18 2.16
N GLN A 675 -5.85 2.97 2.17
CA GLN A 675 -6.60 1.76 2.43
C GLN A 675 -7.23 1.78 3.83
N GLY A 676 -8.49 1.35 3.93
CA GLY A 676 -9.28 1.43 5.16
C GLY A 676 -9.75 2.86 5.54
N GLN A 677 -9.25 3.90 4.89
CA GLN A 677 -9.69 5.28 5.09
C GLN A 677 -10.81 5.66 4.10
N GLU A 678 -11.52 6.75 4.41
CA GLU A 678 -12.55 7.34 3.56
C GLU A 678 -12.58 8.86 3.77
N ARG A 679 -13.01 9.60 2.74
CA ARG A 679 -13.12 11.07 2.76
C ARG A 679 -14.38 11.52 2.05
N LYS A 680 -14.89 12.70 2.40
CA LYS A 680 -16.04 13.32 1.72
C LYS A 680 -15.69 13.54 0.24
N ILE A 681 -14.48 14.04 -0.01
CA ILE A 681 -13.92 14.29 -1.34
C ILE A 681 -12.61 13.54 -1.50
N ILE A 682 -12.44 12.84 -2.63
CA ILE A 682 -11.15 12.27 -3.02
C ILE A 682 -10.75 12.82 -4.37
N MET A 683 -9.48 13.18 -4.47
CA MET A 683 -8.84 13.54 -5.72
C MET A 683 -7.73 12.53 -6.02
N VAL A 684 -7.61 12.10 -7.27
CA VAL A 684 -6.62 11.10 -7.70
C VAL A 684 -5.76 11.70 -8.80
N SER A 685 -4.44 11.63 -8.64
CA SER A 685 -3.48 11.96 -9.70
C SER A 685 -2.82 10.68 -10.20
N THR A 686 -2.89 10.44 -11.50
CA THR A 686 -2.36 9.21 -12.12
C THR A 686 -0.88 9.32 -12.51
N VAL A 687 -0.37 10.54 -12.64
CA VAL A 687 1.01 10.97 -12.94
C VAL A 687 1.51 10.61 -14.34
N ARG A 688 1.32 9.37 -14.77
CA ARG A 688 2.01 8.82 -15.95
C ARG A 688 1.50 9.43 -17.25
N SER A 689 2.44 9.85 -18.09
CA SER A 689 2.16 10.48 -19.38
C SER A 689 2.99 9.93 -20.54
N SER A 690 3.87 8.94 -20.31
CA SER A 690 4.71 8.31 -21.32
C SER A 690 4.59 6.78 -21.35
N ILE A 691 4.56 6.21 -22.57
CA ILE A 691 4.41 4.78 -22.86
C ILE A 691 5.72 4.01 -22.65
N SER A 692 6.88 4.65 -22.86
CA SER A 692 8.20 4.01 -22.74
C SER A 692 8.44 3.46 -21.33
N TYR A 693 7.82 4.08 -20.33
CA TYR A 693 7.86 3.62 -18.95
C TYR A 693 6.72 2.64 -18.60
N VAL A 694 5.64 2.53 -19.39
CA VAL A 694 4.49 1.64 -19.09
C VAL A 694 4.91 0.17 -19.15
N LYS A 695 5.73 -0.21 -20.13
CA LYS A 695 6.30 -1.58 -20.20
C LYS A 695 7.18 -1.89 -18.98
N MET A 696 8.04 -0.96 -18.56
CA MET A 696 8.81 -1.11 -17.32
C MET A 696 7.89 -1.27 -16.09
N ASP A 697 6.82 -0.48 -15.98
CA ASP A 697 5.89 -0.57 -14.85
C ASP A 697 5.13 -1.90 -14.81
N GLN A 698 4.83 -2.50 -15.96
CA GLN A 698 4.24 -3.84 -16.08
C GLN A 698 5.24 -4.92 -15.66
N ASP A 699 6.48 -4.86 -16.16
CA ASP A 699 7.52 -5.86 -15.87
C ASP A 699 7.95 -5.88 -14.40
N PHE A 700 7.91 -4.72 -13.72
CA PHE A 700 8.29 -4.59 -12.31
C PHE A 700 7.09 -4.54 -11.34
N ASN A 701 5.85 -4.68 -11.83
CA ASN A 701 4.61 -4.55 -11.04
C ASN A 701 4.50 -3.23 -10.23
N ILE A 702 5.16 -2.18 -10.72
CA ILE A 702 5.26 -0.85 -10.08
C ILE A 702 4.02 0.00 -10.40
N GLY A 703 3.32 -0.29 -11.52
CA GLY A 703 2.28 0.57 -12.07
C GLY A 703 1.00 0.67 -11.22
N PHE A 704 0.52 1.90 -11.02
CA PHE A 704 -0.87 2.19 -10.65
C PHE A 704 -1.84 1.93 -11.80
N LEU A 705 -1.34 2.03 -13.04
CA LEU A 705 -2.12 1.87 -14.27
C LEU A 705 -2.64 0.45 -14.47
N SER A 706 -1.82 -0.57 -14.24
CA SER A 706 -2.13 -1.97 -14.56
C SER A 706 -2.68 -2.78 -13.37
N ASN A 707 -2.84 -2.18 -12.19
CA ASN A 707 -3.24 -2.89 -10.98
C ASN A 707 -4.70 -2.60 -10.63
N GLU A 708 -5.59 -3.53 -10.99
CA GLU A 708 -7.03 -3.47 -10.73
C GLU A 708 -7.38 -3.25 -9.24
N LYS A 709 -6.64 -3.87 -8.33
CA LYS A 709 -6.84 -3.71 -6.88
C LYS A 709 -6.53 -2.29 -6.41
N ARG A 710 -5.47 -1.65 -6.96
CA ARG A 710 -5.15 -0.24 -6.69
C ARG A 710 -6.22 0.69 -7.22
N PHE A 711 -6.70 0.45 -8.45
CA PHE A 711 -7.82 1.19 -9.03
C PHE A 711 -9.06 1.10 -8.13
N ASN A 712 -9.47 -0.11 -7.77
CA ASN A 712 -10.64 -0.35 -6.93
C ASN A 712 -10.54 0.38 -5.59
N VAL A 713 -9.40 0.29 -4.89
CA VAL A 713 -9.20 1.02 -3.63
C VAL A 713 -9.32 2.53 -3.85
N ALA A 714 -8.60 3.09 -4.83
CA ALA A 714 -8.57 4.53 -5.09
C ALA A 714 -9.96 5.10 -5.40
N MET A 715 -10.72 4.44 -6.27
CA MET A 715 -12.06 4.89 -6.68
C MET A 715 -13.10 4.79 -5.57
N THR A 716 -12.92 3.87 -4.61
CA THR A 716 -13.90 3.59 -3.54
C THR A 716 -13.61 4.29 -2.21
N ARG A 717 -12.73 5.31 -2.20
CA ARG A 717 -12.43 6.12 -1.01
C ARG A 717 -13.37 7.31 -0.83
N ALA A 718 -14.00 7.78 -1.91
CA ALA A 718 -14.86 8.96 -1.91
C ALA A 718 -16.28 8.65 -1.40
N LYS A 719 -16.85 9.55 -0.59
CA LYS A 719 -18.28 9.52 -0.24
C LYS A 719 -19.13 10.30 -1.25
N SER A 720 -18.76 11.55 -1.50
CA SER A 720 -19.67 12.53 -2.11
C SER A 720 -19.13 13.14 -3.39
N LEU A 721 -17.81 13.20 -3.60
CA LEU A 721 -17.20 13.75 -4.80
C LEU A 721 -15.88 13.02 -5.11
N LEU A 722 -15.73 12.58 -6.36
CA LEU A 722 -14.51 11.97 -6.89
C LEU A 722 -13.98 12.81 -8.06
N ILE A 723 -12.72 13.24 -7.98
CA ILE A 723 -12.03 13.94 -9.06
C ILE A 723 -10.80 13.14 -9.45
N VAL A 724 -10.70 12.72 -10.70
CA VAL A 724 -9.55 11.99 -11.23
C VAL A 724 -8.86 12.86 -12.27
N VAL A 725 -7.55 13.04 -12.11
CA VAL A 725 -6.70 13.84 -12.99
C VAL A 725 -5.64 12.93 -13.59
N GLY A 726 -5.54 12.89 -14.91
CA GLY A 726 -4.61 11.98 -15.57
C GLY A 726 -4.55 12.12 -17.07
N ASN A 727 -3.58 11.45 -17.68
CA ASN A 727 -3.43 11.43 -19.14
C ASN A 727 -4.37 10.40 -19.78
N PRO A 728 -5.44 10.84 -20.48
CA PRO A 728 -6.46 9.93 -21.01
C PRO A 728 -5.92 9.02 -22.12
N VAL A 729 -4.91 9.46 -22.89
CA VAL A 729 -4.32 8.68 -23.99
C VAL A 729 -3.58 7.45 -23.45
N ILE A 730 -2.86 7.62 -22.34
CA ILE A 730 -2.14 6.53 -21.68
C ILE A 730 -3.09 5.62 -20.91
N LEU A 731 -4.01 6.21 -20.16
CA LEU A 731 -4.96 5.49 -19.32
C LEU A 731 -5.90 4.61 -20.15
N ASN A 732 -6.34 5.06 -21.33
CA ASN A 732 -7.21 4.26 -22.21
C ASN A 732 -6.56 2.97 -22.74
N LYS A 733 -5.24 2.77 -22.57
CA LYS A 733 -4.59 1.50 -22.94
C LYS A 733 -4.87 0.38 -21.94
N ASP A 734 -5.32 0.71 -20.73
CA ASP A 734 -5.71 -0.26 -19.72
C ASP A 734 -7.25 -0.45 -19.72
N PRO A 735 -7.77 -1.69 -19.80
CA PRO A 735 -9.21 -1.94 -19.90
C PRO A 735 -10.03 -1.40 -18.72
N THR A 736 -9.47 -1.38 -17.51
CA THR A 736 -10.16 -0.88 -16.32
C THR A 736 -10.31 0.64 -16.39
N TRP A 737 -9.24 1.34 -16.76
CA TRP A 737 -9.26 2.78 -16.96
C TRP A 737 -10.09 3.22 -18.16
N GLU A 738 -9.99 2.50 -19.28
CA GLU A 738 -10.81 2.74 -20.47
C GLU A 738 -12.30 2.71 -20.12
N LYS A 739 -12.75 1.70 -19.37
CA LYS A 739 -14.14 1.61 -18.92
C LYS A 739 -14.56 2.80 -18.06
N PHE A 740 -13.69 3.24 -17.14
CA PHE A 740 -13.97 4.39 -16.28
C PHE A 740 -14.04 5.71 -17.06
N ILE A 741 -13.13 5.93 -18.00
CA ILE A 741 -13.10 7.12 -18.84
C ILE A 741 -14.35 7.15 -19.75
N ASN A 742 -14.68 6.03 -20.40
CA ASN A 742 -15.89 5.91 -21.21
C ASN A 742 -17.17 6.17 -20.40
N TYR A 743 -17.23 5.70 -19.16
CA TYR A 743 -18.33 6.02 -18.24
C TYR A 743 -18.44 7.53 -18.00
N CYS A 744 -17.33 8.20 -17.71
CA CYS A 744 -17.30 9.65 -17.50
C CYS A 744 -17.68 10.43 -18.77
N VAL A 745 -17.28 9.97 -19.97
CA VAL A 745 -17.67 10.58 -21.25
C VAL A 745 -19.17 10.45 -21.48
N ASN A 746 -19.72 9.24 -21.36
CA ASN A 746 -21.14 8.96 -21.58
C ASN A 746 -22.04 9.73 -20.60
N GLU A 747 -21.61 9.83 -19.35
CA GLU A 747 -22.33 10.60 -18.32
C GLU A 747 -22.02 12.10 -18.35
N ARG A 748 -21.20 12.59 -19.28
CA ARG A 748 -20.77 14.01 -19.37
C ARG A 748 -20.09 14.53 -18.09
N GLY A 749 -19.35 13.68 -17.39
CA GLY A 749 -18.44 14.03 -16.30
C GLY A 749 -16.98 14.22 -16.74
N TYR A 750 -16.68 14.08 -18.02
CA TYR A 750 -15.37 14.32 -18.60
C TYR A 750 -15.11 15.82 -18.86
N THR A 751 -13.90 16.29 -18.59
CA THR A 751 -13.43 17.66 -18.92
C THR A 751 -11.91 17.67 -19.15
N GLY A 752 -11.35 18.81 -19.58
CA GLY A 752 -9.93 18.96 -19.85
C GLY A 752 -9.57 18.65 -21.29
N PHE A 753 -8.39 18.07 -21.52
CA PHE A 753 -7.91 17.68 -22.85
C PHE A 753 -8.81 16.61 -23.47
N ASP A 754 -9.29 16.78 -24.70
CA ASP A 754 -10.04 15.72 -25.42
C ASP A 754 -9.05 14.72 -26.01
N PHE A 755 -9.13 13.44 -25.63
CA PHE A 755 -8.22 12.41 -26.14
C PHE A 755 -8.43 12.10 -27.62
N LYS A 756 -9.54 12.56 -28.23
CA LYS A 756 -9.73 12.54 -29.69
C LYS A 756 -8.83 13.54 -30.42
N ASP A 757 -8.33 14.57 -29.71
CA ASP A 757 -7.42 15.56 -30.27
C ASP A 757 -5.96 15.07 -30.30
N ALA A 758 -5.65 13.92 -29.69
CA ALA A 758 -4.31 13.35 -29.75
C ALA A 758 -4.11 12.62 -31.08
N GLU A 759 -3.08 13.01 -31.84
CA GLU A 759 -2.59 12.15 -32.93
C GLU A 759 -2.16 10.81 -32.31
N GLY A 760 -2.85 9.72 -32.68
CA GLY A 760 -2.51 8.40 -32.17
C GLY A 760 -1.08 8.04 -32.59
N GLU A 761 -0.28 7.46 -31.70
CA GLU A 761 0.99 6.85 -32.11
C GLU A 761 0.77 5.80 -33.21
N ASP A 762 -0.38 5.12 -33.26
CA ASP A 762 -0.72 4.20 -34.35
C ASP A 762 -0.96 4.92 -35.68
N ASP A 763 -1.48 6.15 -35.67
CA ASP A 763 -1.55 7.00 -36.86
C ASP A 763 -0.16 7.48 -37.28
N VAL A 764 0.70 7.84 -36.33
CA VAL A 764 2.09 8.23 -36.59
C VAL A 764 2.89 7.02 -37.12
N VAL A 765 2.76 5.85 -36.50
CA VAL A 765 3.44 4.60 -36.87
C VAL A 765 2.89 4.07 -38.19
N SER A 766 1.58 4.14 -38.43
CA SER A 766 0.99 3.76 -39.72
C SER A 766 1.40 4.74 -40.83
N ARG A 767 1.49 6.05 -40.55
CA ARG A 767 2.06 7.04 -41.48
C ARG A 767 3.54 6.77 -41.75
N LEU A 768 4.35 6.49 -40.71
CA LEU A 768 5.76 6.10 -40.84
C LEU A 768 5.94 4.76 -41.58
N ALA A 769 5.01 3.81 -41.40
CA ALA A 769 5.01 2.53 -42.11
C ALA A 769 4.62 2.70 -43.59
N THR A 770 3.69 3.62 -43.92
CA THR A 770 3.38 3.96 -45.31
C THR A 770 4.55 4.63 -46.04
N LEU A 771 5.51 5.20 -45.31
CA LEU A 771 6.68 5.88 -45.87
C LEU A 771 7.82 4.94 -46.31
N ARG A 772 7.62 3.60 -46.28
CA ARG A 772 8.59 2.58 -46.72
C ARG A 772 10.03 2.83 -46.20
N ILE A 773 10.16 3.33 -44.97
CA ILE A 773 11.48 3.55 -44.35
C ILE A 773 12.04 2.18 -43.96
N SER A 774 12.99 1.65 -44.73
CA SER A 774 13.72 0.44 -44.38
C SER A 774 14.73 0.77 -43.28
N THR A 775 14.39 0.44 -42.03
CA THR A 775 15.36 0.49 -40.93
C THR A 775 16.35 -0.68 -41.10
N ALA A 776 17.54 -0.40 -41.62
CA ALA A 776 18.66 -1.33 -41.59
C ALA A 776 19.20 -1.43 -40.15
N SER A 777 18.50 -2.20 -39.31
CA SER A 777 18.99 -2.61 -37.99
C SER A 777 18.38 -3.96 -37.58
N GLU A 778 18.62 -4.99 -38.40
CA GLU A 778 18.71 -6.37 -37.92
C GLU A 778 20.15 -6.81 -38.11
N GLY A 779 20.94 -6.68 -37.05
CA GLY A 779 22.34 -7.06 -37.03
C GLY A 779 22.86 -7.14 -35.60
N LEU A 780 23.02 -8.37 -35.12
CA LEU A 780 23.66 -8.81 -33.89
C LEU A 780 22.93 -8.62 -32.56
N TYR A 781 22.10 -9.62 -32.20
CA TYR A 781 22.17 -10.25 -30.87
C TYR A 781 21.83 -11.75 -30.99
N SER A 782 22.79 -12.54 -31.45
CA SER A 782 22.82 -13.99 -31.18
C SER A 782 23.64 -14.21 -29.91
N TYR A 783 22.99 -14.51 -28.79
CA TYR A 783 23.66 -14.99 -27.58
C TYR A 783 23.80 -16.51 -27.65
N THR A 784 25.02 -16.99 -27.92
CA THR A 784 25.57 -18.18 -27.24
C THR A 784 26.05 -17.78 -25.85
#